data_AF-U1NYU0-F1
#
_entry.id   AF-U1NYU0-F1
#
_cell.length_a   1.000
_cell.length_b   1.000
_cell.length_c   1.000
_cell.angle_alpha   90.00
_cell.angle_beta   90.00
_cell.angle_gamma   90.00
#
_symmetry.space_group_name_H-M   'P 1'
#
loop_
_entity.id
_entity.type
_entity.pdbx_description
1 polymer ?
#
loop_
_entity_poly.entity_id
_entity_poly.type
_entity_poly.pdbx_seq_one_letter_code
_entity_poly.pdbx_strand_id
1 'polypeptide(L)'
;MQWAVDENVDVISMSLGAPGFSPEMIEPVQNAHEAGTVVVASAGNDGQGTSGSPGNVYESIAVGASNSNQDIAGFSSGEVVDTANDWGSSAPADWPDQYTVPTIAAPGVDTLSSVPGGGYSDAYSGTSMAAPHVSGVVALAESALDRNLSPEEIEQALEVTAVKPDDASVPAGERDDRYGSGIVDANAFITFLDSVEDEPFLRVTTSAPATVETDESLTVNYTVENLGGVAGTESEINLVVNGTVTDTDTNVTIGTNETATGSLTFDGVDGYEEGDSIEWTVEMVDTNTTSSGSTGVGLLPGTDIVIQSIDYPAAVVPDGELSVDYTLENLGAQGGTESFVDLLVDGTDSTYDDTDSDVTVPSGGTTNGTLTFGGVSEFFGLGDTIAFTVELWDSGDVVSGNTTVETPDEPVLGLASVDAPTTLTAGEDLALNYTIENTGSVAGTESSVELLVNGTPEDADTNVTVPAQGTTSGTLVLESVDASVLSTSVSVETGGEQTEPADSVQIDRPLREASGETEVIVSLPASNGASSPTALQAHASATQEPLVAFAADRPGVMVERTLWLANAALVTVDTSRVSLSELAAVEGVRALHENTRFETTTGTTAGLPLAQPAAGATDGSYTYGLEQINAPTAWETHNTTGENASVAVLDTGVAADHPDLDLAGWQEFDGDGNPVDSEPSDGDGHGTHVSGTVSGPMNPAGDVPAYGVAPNVSLYGVKVLADDGSGSFTQIIAGMQWAVDENVDVISMSLGAPGFSPEMIEPVQNAHAAGTVVVASAGNDGQGTSGSPGNVYESIAVGASNSNQGIAGFSSGEVVDTANDWNSPPAYWPDQYTVPTVAAPGVNTLSSVPGGGYSDAYSGTSMAAPHVSGVVALAESALDRELSPAEIEQALEATAVKPGDAPAPPGERDDRYGSGIVDANAFIAFLDGVEGSIPWTVSLADTGDSTSGEVYLEESDGVAGFQIAAVETNTPLVEGETLELNVTVESIGGANGTQNITAQGETLGTATTTVELAAGETAERTLTIDLDTGPDIVGNHTLTVESEDHGVQESIEVRMPAIPGTGTPPTDPDGDDYYEDVNGDGGFSIFDIQTFFSNFGDTVITEHSWAFDFSGDDEISIFDVQVLFKELQDF
;
A
#
# COMPACT_ATOMS: atom_id res chain seq x y z
N MET A 1 -6.70 -8.08 7.33
CA MET A 1 -8.13 -7.70 7.38
C MET A 1 -8.23 -6.20 7.30
N GLN A 2 -7.72 -5.44 8.27
CA GLN A 2 -7.66 -3.96 8.26
C GLN A 2 -7.26 -3.37 6.90
N TRP A 3 -6.03 -3.62 6.42
CA TRP A 3 -5.58 -3.16 5.10
C TRP A 3 -6.51 -3.54 3.94
N ALA A 4 -7.08 -4.76 3.95
CA ALA A 4 -7.96 -5.20 2.87
C ALA A 4 -9.30 -4.45 2.88
N VAL A 5 -9.81 -4.09 4.07
CA VAL A 5 -11.01 -3.26 4.21
C VAL A 5 -10.71 -1.82 3.78
N ASP A 6 -9.55 -1.27 4.18
CA ASP A 6 -9.13 0.09 3.82
C ASP A 6 -8.94 0.26 2.30
N GLU A 7 -8.48 -0.79 1.61
CA GLU A 7 -8.35 -0.86 0.15
C GLU A 7 -9.66 -1.21 -0.58
N ASN A 8 -10.80 -1.31 0.13
CA ASN A 8 -12.10 -1.73 -0.40
C ASN A 8 -12.04 -3.07 -1.17
N VAL A 9 -11.30 -4.06 -0.65
CA VAL A 9 -11.26 -5.41 -1.22
C VAL A 9 -12.62 -6.09 -0.99
N ASP A 10 -13.16 -6.72 -2.03
CA ASP A 10 -14.47 -7.38 -1.97
C ASP A 10 -14.44 -8.69 -1.15
N VAL A 11 -13.36 -9.48 -1.28
CA VAL A 11 -13.24 -10.80 -0.65
C VAL A 11 -11.87 -11.03 0.02
N ILE A 12 -11.89 -11.32 1.32
CA ILE A 12 -10.70 -11.76 2.08
C ILE A 12 -10.66 -13.29 2.11
N SER A 13 -9.71 -13.87 1.37
CA SER A 13 -9.53 -15.33 1.30
C SER A 13 -8.53 -15.83 2.35
N MET A 14 -9.03 -16.54 3.37
CA MET A 14 -8.23 -17.09 4.47
C MET A 14 -8.14 -18.62 4.43
N SER A 15 -7.13 -19.11 3.75
CA SER A 15 -6.76 -20.54 3.73
C SER A 15 -6.08 -21.01 5.03
N LEU A 16 -6.30 -20.33 6.16
CA LEU A 16 -5.67 -20.54 7.46
C LEU A 16 -6.72 -20.50 8.59
N GLY A 17 -6.37 -21.07 9.73
CA GLY A 17 -7.20 -21.04 10.94
C GLY A 17 -6.48 -21.58 12.17
N ALA A 18 -6.94 -21.16 13.35
CA ALA A 18 -6.54 -21.66 14.65
C ALA A 18 -7.55 -22.73 15.15
N PRO A 19 -7.11 -23.73 15.92
CA PRO A 19 -8.03 -24.73 16.46
C PRO A 19 -8.96 -24.12 17.52
N GLY A 20 -10.26 -24.45 17.46
CA GLY A 20 -11.25 -24.01 18.45
C GLY A 20 -11.77 -22.59 18.23
N PHE A 21 -12.29 -21.98 19.29
CA PHE A 21 -12.99 -20.69 19.27
C PHE A 21 -12.06 -19.58 19.80
N SER A 22 -11.81 -18.55 18.99
CA SER A 22 -10.92 -17.41 19.31
C SER A 22 -11.74 -16.12 19.27
N PRO A 23 -12.23 -15.62 20.43
CA PRO A 23 -13.03 -14.40 20.52
C PRO A 23 -12.40 -13.17 19.88
N GLU A 24 -11.07 -13.11 19.84
CA GLU A 24 -10.30 -12.02 19.24
C GLU A 24 -10.52 -11.88 17.72
N MET A 25 -11.09 -12.91 17.07
CA MET A 25 -11.45 -12.86 15.65
C MET A 25 -12.88 -12.37 15.38
N ILE A 26 -13.70 -12.17 16.40
CA ILE A 26 -15.10 -11.73 16.24
C ILE A 26 -15.13 -10.31 15.67
N GLU A 27 -14.55 -9.36 16.38
CA GLU A 27 -14.56 -7.94 16.01
C GLU A 27 -13.90 -7.67 14.64
N PRO A 28 -12.71 -8.22 14.29
CA PRO A 28 -12.13 -8.02 12.96
C PRO A 28 -12.97 -8.57 11.81
N VAL A 29 -13.69 -9.68 12.02
CA VAL A 29 -14.56 -10.27 10.99
C VAL A 29 -15.85 -9.47 10.86
N GLN A 30 -16.45 -9.05 11.99
CA GLN A 30 -17.64 -8.19 11.99
C GLN A 30 -17.36 -6.85 11.30
N ASN A 31 -16.24 -6.20 11.62
CA ASN A 31 -15.86 -4.93 11.00
C ASN A 31 -15.67 -5.07 9.47
N ALA A 32 -15.08 -6.19 9.02
CA ALA A 32 -14.96 -6.47 7.59
C ALA A 32 -16.33 -6.67 6.92
N HIS A 33 -17.21 -7.44 7.57
CA HIS A 33 -18.57 -7.69 7.10
C HIS A 33 -19.40 -6.40 7.04
N GLU A 34 -19.34 -5.54 8.07
CA GLU A 34 -20.02 -4.24 8.11
C GLU A 34 -19.50 -3.26 7.04
N ALA A 35 -18.23 -3.36 6.68
CA ALA A 35 -17.63 -2.57 5.59
C ALA A 35 -18.01 -3.10 4.19
N GLY A 36 -18.74 -4.22 4.10
CA GLY A 36 -19.14 -4.84 2.83
C GLY A 36 -18.13 -5.86 2.28
N THR A 37 -17.06 -6.17 3.02
CA THR A 37 -16.05 -7.16 2.62
C THR A 37 -16.38 -8.55 3.17
N VAL A 38 -16.38 -9.56 2.30
CA VAL A 38 -16.68 -10.95 2.69
C VAL A 38 -15.44 -11.70 3.17
N VAL A 39 -15.51 -12.32 4.34
CA VAL A 39 -14.43 -13.18 4.86
C VAL A 39 -14.71 -14.65 4.51
N VAL A 40 -13.89 -15.22 3.62
CA VAL A 40 -13.98 -16.64 3.24
C VAL A 40 -12.84 -17.42 3.90
N ALA A 41 -13.17 -18.27 4.87
CA ALA A 41 -12.18 -18.94 5.72
C ALA A 41 -12.27 -20.47 5.68
N SER A 42 -11.13 -21.14 5.89
CA SER A 42 -11.11 -22.60 6.01
C SER A 42 -11.80 -23.07 7.29
N ALA A 43 -12.71 -24.05 7.20
CA ALA A 43 -13.42 -24.58 8.37
C ALA A 43 -12.53 -25.41 9.34
N GLY A 44 -11.33 -25.81 8.91
CA GLY A 44 -10.40 -26.67 9.66
C GLY A 44 -10.19 -28.06 9.04
N ASN A 45 -9.18 -28.80 9.53
CA ASN A 45 -8.78 -30.11 9.01
C ASN A 45 -8.78 -31.23 10.07
N ASP A 46 -9.53 -31.04 11.16
CA ASP A 46 -9.59 -31.95 12.31
C ASP A 46 -10.76 -32.96 12.25
N GLY A 47 -11.59 -32.85 11.21
CA GLY A 47 -12.71 -33.75 10.94
C GLY A 47 -14.02 -33.34 11.61
N GLN A 48 -15.08 -34.11 11.35
CA GLN A 48 -16.43 -33.82 11.85
C GLN A 48 -16.50 -33.72 13.39
N GLY A 49 -17.28 -32.75 13.89
CA GLY A 49 -17.39 -32.39 15.30
C GLY A 49 -16.31 -31.43 15.77
N THR A 50 -15.69 -30.70 14.84
CA THR A 50 -14.70 -29.65 15.13
C THR A 50 -14.83 -28.53 14.12
N SER A 51 -14.36 -27.34 14.50
CA SER A 51 -14.15 -26.17 13.66
C SER A 51 -13.02 -25.31 14.24
N GLY A 52 -12.59 -24.29 13.50
CA GLY A 52 -11.53 -23.38 13.94
C GLY A 52 -11.74 -21.94 13.47
N SER A 53 -11.36 -20.97 14.30
CA SER A 53 -11.43 -19.55 13.96
C SER A 53 -10.38 -19.15 12.90
N PRO A 54 -10.66 -18.20 11.99
CA PRO A 54 -11.90 -17.43 11.92
C PRO A 54 -13.08 -18.19 11.28
N GLY A 55 -12.86 -19.37 10.70
CA GLY A 55 -13.91 -20.14 10.01
C GLY A 55 -15.06 -20.64 10.88
N ASN A 56 -15.11 -20.37 12.19
CA ASN A 56 -16.27 -20.63 13.02
C ASN A 56 -16.90 -19.36 13.59
N VAL A 57 -16.35 -18.17 13.31
CA VAL A 57 -17.02 -16.88 13.58
C VAL A 57 -18.27 -16.83 12.70
N TYR A 58 -19.40 -16.37 13.25
CA TYR A 58 -20.71 -16.51 12.62
C TYR A 58 -20.79 -15.82 11.24
N GLU A 59 -20.18 -14.66 11.10
CA GLU A 59 -20.12 -13.82 9.88
C GLU A 59 -19.05 -14.29 8.87
N SER A 60 -18.35 -15.40 9.14
CA SER A 60 -17.40 -15.98 8.19
C SER A 60 -18.06 -17.02 7.28
N ILE A 61 -17.72 -16.97 5.99
CA ILE A 61 -18.02 -18.05 5.05
C ILE A 61 -17.02 -19.18 5.27
N ALA A 62 -17.39 -20.13 6.11
CA ALA A 62 -16.58 -21.28 6.45
C ALA A 62 -16.63 -22.35 5.34
N VAL A 63 -15.47 -22.80 4.87
CA VAL A 63 -15.37 -23.69 3.71
C VAL A 63 -14.88 -25.10 4.06
N GLY A 64 -15.72 -26.10 3.77
CA GLY A 64 -15.41 -27.53 3.84
C GLY A 64 -14.78 -28.09 2.55
N ALA A 65 -14.07 -29.22 2.64
CA ALA A 65 -13.32 -29.82 1.53
C ALA A 65 -14.04 -31.05 0.94
N SER A 66 -14.37 -31.00 -0.35
CA SER A 66 -14.88 -32.13 -1.13
C SER A 66 -13.80 -32.77 -2.02
N ASN A 67 -14.04 -34.02 -2.41
CA ASN A 67 -13.20 -34.74 -3.35
C ASN A 67 -13.84 -34.84 -4.75
N SER A 68 -13.14 -35.48 -5.69
CA SER A 68 -13.60 -35.65 -7.08
C SER A 68 -14.89 -36.46 -7.25
N ASN A 69 -15.36 -37.17 -6.23
CA ASN A 69 -16.66 -37.85 -6.21
C ASN A 69 -17.77 -37.01 -5.56
N GLN A 70 -17.50 -35.75 -5.21
CA GLN A 70 -18.40 -34.88 -4.44
C GLN A 70 -18.67 -35.39 -3.00
N ASP A 71 -17.81 -36.27 -2.47
CA ASP A 71 -17.86 -36.65 -1.06
C ASP A 71 -17.01 -35.67 -0.24
N ILE A 72 -17.51 -35.30 0.94
CA ILE A 72 -16.74 -34.48 1.90
C ILE A 72 -15.60 -35.31 2.49
N ALA A 73 -14.39 -34.75 2.45
CA ALA A 73 -13.19 -35.40 2.94
C ALA A 73 -13.30 -35.75 4.43
N GLY A 74 -12.69 -36.86 4.85
CA GLY A 74 -12.73 -37.30 6.25
C GLY A 74 -12.00 -36.36 7.22
N PHE A 75 -11.06 -35.55 6.71
CA PHE A 75 -10.37 -34.53 7.48
C PHE A 75 -11.14 -33.20 7.52
N SER A 76 -12.14 -32.98 6.65
CA SER A 76 -12.85 -31.70 6.64
C SER A 76 -13.60 -31.53 7.96
N SER A 77 -13.28 -30.44 8.66
CA SER A 77 -13.99 -29.98 9.85
C SER A 77 -15.42 -29.56 9.51
N GLY A 78 -16.28 -29.58 10.52
CA GLY A 78 -17.70 -29.23 10.48
C GLY A 78 -18.42 -29.67 11.75
N GLU A 79 -19.22 -28.80 12.34
CA GLU A 79 -19.99 -29.02 13.58
C GLU A 79 -21.21 -28.09 13.67
N VAL A 80 -22.09 -28.38 14.63
CA VAL A 80 -23.14 -27.44 15.06
C VAL A 80 -22.60 -26.72 16.30
N VAL A 81 -22.39 -25.42 16.19
CA VAL A 81 -21.92 -24.54 17.25
C VAL A 81 -23.10 -24.15 18.14
N ASP A 82 -22.91 -24.25 19.45
CA ASP A 82 -23.84 -23.77 20.47
C ASP A 82 -23.26 -22.49 21.08
N THR A 83 -23.84 -21.35 20.72
CA THR A 83 -23.24 -20.04 20.94
C THR A 83 -22.94 -19.78 22.42
N ALA A 84 -23.88 -20.10 23.30
CA ALA A 84 -23.71 -19.91 24.74
C ALA A 84 -22.65 -20.87 25.33
N ASN A 85 -22.55 -22.11 24.84
CA ASN A 85 -21.61 -23.10 25.38
C ASN A 85 -20.20 -22.97 24.80
N ASP A 86 -20.07 -22.62 23.52
CA ASP A 86 -18.82 -22.62 22.78
C ASP A 86 -18.11 -21.26 22.85
N TRP A 87 -18.85 -20.15 22.77
CA TRP A 87 -18.30 -18.79 22.82
C TRP A 87 -18.47 -18.09 24.19
N GLY A 88 -19.44 -18.53 24.98
CA GLY A 88 -19.72 -17.96 26.29
C GLY A 88 -20.15 -16.49 26.21
N SER A 89 -19.66 -15.66 27.12
CA SER A 89 -19.98 -14.22 27.17
C SER A 89 -19.31 -13.40 26.06
N SER A 90 -18.47 -14.03 25.23
CA SER A 90 -17.78 -13.34 24.12
C SER A 90 -18.62 -13.30 22.86
N ALA A 91 -19.71 -14.08 22.78
CA ALA A 91 -20.62 -14.04 21.66
C ALA A 91 -21.42 -12.72 21.63
N PRO A 92 -21.46 -12.04 20.48
CA PRO A 92 -22.42 -10.98 20.22
C PRO A 92 -23.87 -11.41 20.50
N ALA A 93 -24.68 -10.47 21.00
CA ALA A 93 -26.05 -10.77 21.46
C ALA A 93 -27.03 -11.09 20.32
N ASP A 94 -26.66 -10.70 19.09
CA ASP A 94 -27.39 -10.91 17.85
C ASP A 94 -27.02 -12.22 17.15
N TRP A 95 -26.03 -12.96 17.66
CA TRP A 95 -25.74 -14.31 17.17
C TRP A 95 -26.87 -15.28 17.53
N PRO A 96 -27.20 -16.23 16.63
CA PRO A 96 -28.21 -17.24 16.93
C PRO A 96 -27.75 -18.17 18.05
N ASP A 97 -28.69 -18.73 18.81
CA ASP A 97 -28.39 -19.69 19.89
C ASP A 97 -27.55 -20.89 19.41
N GLN A 98 -27.77 -21.33 18.16
CA GLN A 98 -26.97 -22.35 17.48
C GLN A 98 -26.83 -22.05 15.98
N TYR A 99 -25.69 -22.42 15.38
CA TYR A 99 -25.44 -22.34 13.94
C TYR A 99 -24.49 -23.44 13.45
N THR A 100 -24.44 -23.67 12.14
CA THR A 100 -23.73 -24.82 11.54
C THR A 100 -22.52 -24.39 10.71
N VAL A 101 -21.39 -25.08 10.93
CA VAL A 101 -20.12 -24.97 10.18
C VAL A 101 -19.86 -26.31 9.47
N PRO A 102 -19.33 -26.37 8.23
CA PRO A 102 -19.04 -25.24 7.35
C PRO A 102 -20.31 -24.57 6.80
N THR A 103 -20.16 -23.34 6.32
CA THR A 103 -21.19 -22.63 5.55
C THR A 103 -21.41 -23.32 4.21
N ILE A 104 -20.32 -23.68 3.52
CA ILE A 104 -20.37 -24.33 2.20
C ILE A 104 -19.17 -25.28 2.00
N ALA A 105 -19.25 -26.20 1.03
CA ALA A 105 -18.13 -27.04 0.63
C ALA A 105 -17.62 -26.71 -0.78
N ALA A 106 -16.33 -26.94 -1.02
CA ALA A 106 -15.69 -26.78 -2.32
C ALA A 106 -14.56 -27.80 -2.56
N PRO A 107 -14.07 -27.98 -3.79
CA PRO A 107 -12.99 -28.91 -4.09
C PRO A 107 -11.73 -28.63 -3.26
N GLY A 108 -11.34 -29.59 -2.42
CA GLY A 108 -10.20 -29.43 -1.51
C GLY A 108 -9.33 -30.68 -1.39
N VAL A 109 -9.50 -31.67 -2.27
CA VAL A 109 -8.70 -32.90 -2.31
C VAL A 109 -8.05 -33.04 -3.68
N ASP A 110 -6.74 -33.31 -3.68
CA ASP A 110 -5.92 -33.42 -4.88
C ASP A 110 -6.02 -32.18 -5.80
N THR A 111 -6.02 -30.99 -5.20
CA THR A 111 -6.09 -29.70 -5.91
C THR A 111 -4.73 -29.33 -6.50
N LEU A 112 -4.70 -29.06 -7.81
CA LEU A 112 -3.53 -28.54 -8.52
C LEU A 112 -3.44 -27.02 -8.35
N SER A 113 -2.29 -26.53 -7.90
CA SER A 113 -2.03 -25.08 -7.79
C SER A 113 -0.57 -24.72 -8.08
N SER A 114 -0.29 -23.42 -8.25
CA SER A 114 1.03 -22.85 -8.45
C SER A 114 1.94 -23.04 -7.24
N VAL A 115 3.25 -23.10 -7.49
CA VAL A 115 4.29 -23.15 -6.45
C VAL A 115 5.43 -22.19 -6.79
N PRO A 116 6.19 -21.70 -5.78
CA PRO A 116 7.34 -20.84 -6.01
C PRO A 116 8.31 -21.42 -7.06
N GLY A 117 8.86 -20.55 -7.92
CA GLY A 117 9.78 -20.95 -9.00
C GLY A 117 9.12 -21.30 -10.34
N GLY A 118 7.86 -20.87 -10.57
CA GLY A 118 7.19 -20.96 -11.88
C GLY A 118 6.66 -22.35 -12.25
N GLY A 119 6.35 -23.19 -11.26
CA GLY A 119 5.84 -24.55 -11.45
C GLY A 119 4.43 -24.76 -10.90
N TYR A 120 3.93 -26.00 -11.04
CA TYR A 120 2.71 -26.48 -10.42
C TYR A 120 3.01 -27.63 -9.45
N SER A 121 2.28 -27.71 -8.34
CA SER A 121 2.40 -28.78 -7.34
C SER A 121 1.95 -30.15 -7.87
N ASP A 122 2.38 -31.23 -7.22
CA ASP A 122 1.89 -32.60 -7.48
C ASP A 122 0.47 -32.86 -6.87
N ALA A 123 -0.25 -31.79 -6.51
CA ALA A 123 -1.54 -31.70 -5.82
C ALA A 123 -1.50 -31.67 -4.27
N TYR A 124 -2.29 -30.76 -3.68
CA TYR A 124 -2.47 -30.57 -2.24
C TYR A 124 -3.91 -30.87 -1.81
N SER A 125 -4.11 -31.22 -0.53
CA SER A 125 -5.43 -31.49 0.05
C SER A 125 -5.59 -30.76 1.38
N GLY A 126 -6.76 -30.16 1.61
CA GLY A 126 -7.13 -29.43 2.83
C GLY A 126 -8.33 -28.52 2.60
N THR A 127 -9.02 -28.10 3.66
CA THR A 127 -9.99 -26.99 3.61
C THR A 127 -9.32 -25.67 3.19
N SER A 128 -8.03 -25.51 3.47
CA SER A 128 -7.17 -24.46 2.92
C SER A 128 -7.12 -24.42 1.39
N MET A 129 -7.33 -25.56 0.71
CA MET A 129 -7.39 -25.64 -0.76
C MET A 129 -8.82 -25.45 -1.28
N ALA A 130 -9.83 -25.63 -0.42
CA ALA A 130 -11.23 -25.41 -0.77
C ALA A 130 -11.63 -23.94 -0.68
N ALA A 131 -11.17 -23.21 0.35
CA ALA A 131 -11.51 -21.80 0.55
C ALA A 131 -11.27 -20.90 -0.69
N PRO A 132 -10.11 -20.98 -1.39
CA PRO A 132 -9.87 -20.16 -2.58
C PRO A 132 -10.84 -20.42 -3.74
N HIS A 133 -11.45 -21.61 -3.83
CA HIS A 133 -12.46 -21.87 -4.85
C HIS A 133 -13.74 -21.08 -4.57
N VAL A 134 -14.14 -20.96 -3.31
CA VAL A 134 -15.32 -20.16 -2.93
C VAL A 134 -15.01 -18.68 -3.12
N SER A 135 -13.84 -18.21 -2.68
CA SER A 135 -13.39 -16.82 -2.90
C SER A 135 -13.41 -16.45 -4.39
N GLY A 136 -12.90 -17.34 -5.25
CA GLY A 136 -12.92 -17.13 -6.70
C GLY A 136 -14.32 -17.17 -7.32
N VAL A 137 -15.28 -17.90 -6.72
CA VAL A 137 -16.68 -17.90 -7.19
C VAL A 137 -17.38 -16.60 -6.80
N VAL A 138 -17.13 -16.06 -5.60
CA VAL A 138 -17.66 -14.76 -5.18
C VAL A 138 -17.13 -13.65 -6.08
N ALA A 139 -15.81 -13.57 -6.26
CA ALA A 139 -15.19 -12.60 -7.16
C ALA A 139 -15.65 -12.74 -8.62
N LEU A 140 -15.94 -13.97 -9.08
CA LEU A 140 -16.49 -14.20 -10.42
C LEU A 140 -17.92 -13.65 -10.54
N ALA A 141 -18.73 -13.70 -9.47
CA ALA A 141 -20.07 -13.14 -9.47
C ALA A 141 -20.03 -11.61 -9.46
N GLU A 142 -19.20 -11.00 -8.63
CA GLU A 142 -19.01 -9.54 -8.61
C GLU A 142 -18.49 -9.02 -9.95
N SER A 143 -17.62 -9.77 -10.62
CA SER A 143 -17.18 -9.41 -11.99
C SER A 143 -18.25 -9.62 -13.06
N ALA A 144 -19.21 -10.54 -12.85
CA ALA A 144 -20.22 -10.88 -13.85
C ALA A 144 -21.48 -10.02 -13.74
N LEU A 145 -21.70 -9.41 -12.58
CA LEU A 145 -22.86 -8.60 -12.24
C LEU A 145 -22.36 -7.16 -12.09
N ASP A 146 -22.82 -6.23 -12.91
CA ASP A 146 -22.38 -4.83 -12.90
C ASP A 146 -22.94 -4.04 -11.67
N ARG A 147 -22.89 -4.64 -10.46
CA ARG A 147 -23.38 -4.05 -9.19
C ARG A 147 -22.61 -4.60 -7.97
N ASN A 148 -22.54 -3.80 -6.91
CA ASN A 148 -21.95 -4.21 -5.64
C ASN A 148 -22.89 -5.20 -4.92
N LEU A 149 -22.35 -6.35 -4.48
CA LEU A 149 -23.10 -7.37 -3.75
C LEU A 149 -22.89 -7.20 -2.25
N SER A 150 -23.95 -7.31 -1.44
CA SER A 150 -23.78 -7.33 0.01
C SER A 150 -23.29 -8.71 0.50
N PRO A 151 -22.56 -8.78 1.62
CA PRO A 151 -22.19 -10.06 2.24
C PRO A 151 -23.40 -11.00 2.45
N GLU A 152 -24.55 -10.47 2.83
CA GLU A 152 -25.79 -11.23 3.03
C GLU A 152 -26.36 -11.80 1.73
N GLU A 153 -26.33 -11.01 0.64
CA GLU A 153 -26.72 -11.50 -0.69
C GLU A 153 -25.84 -12.68 -1.13
N ILE A 154 -24.54 -12.58 -0.89
CA ILE A 154 -23.54 -13.60 -1.21
C ILE A 154 -23.79 -14.86 -0.38
N GLU A 155 -23.90 -14.75 0.94
CA GLU A 155 -24.14 -15.91 1.81
C GLU A 155 -25.44 -16.63 1.47
N GLN A 156 -26.51 -15.88 1.22
CA GLN A 156 -27.81 -16.47 0.93
C GLN A 156 -27.84 -17.13 -0.46
N ALA A 157 -27.21 -16.51 -1.46
CA ALA A 157 -27.08 -17.10 -2.78
C ALA A 157 -26.24 -18.38 -2.74
N LEU A 158 -25.16 -18.42 -1.95
CA LEU A 158 -24.39 -19.64 -1.71
C LEU A 158 -25.24 -20.72 -1.04
N GLU A 159 -26.13 -20.34 -0.12
CA GLU A 159 -27.00 -21.28 0.58
C GLU A 159 -28.04 -21.96 -0.32
N VAL A 160 -28.69 -21.21 -1.21
CA VAL A 160 -29.79 -21.75 -2.03
C VAL A 160 -29.33 -22.41 -3.33
N THR A 161 -28.12 -22.09 -3.80
CA THR A 161 -27.60 -22.59 -5.09
C THR A 161 -26.64 -23.76 -4.97
N ALA A 162 -26.11 -24.01 -3.77
CA ALA A 162 -25.19 -25.12 -3.54
C ALA A 162 -25.86 -26.49 -3.72
N VAL A 163 -25.09 -27.45 -4.22
CA VAL A 163 -25.59 -28.77 -4.62
C VAL A 163 -25.25 -29.83 -3.58
N LYS A 164 -26.26 -30.55 -3.11
CA LYS A 164 -26.11 -31.71 -2.20
C LYS A 164 -26.43 -33.03 -2.90
N PRO A 165 -25.80 -34.15 -2.49
CA PRO A 165 -26.25 -35.47 -2.90
C PRO A 165 -27.61 -35.83 -2.25
N ASP A 166 -28.38 -36.68 -2.92
CA ASP A 166 -29.74 -37.11 -2.49
C ASP A 166 -29.78 -37.77 -1.08
N ASP A 167 -28.64 -38.20 -0.56
CA ASP A 167 -28.48 -38.86 0.74
C ASP A 167 -27.86 -37.97 1.83
N ALA A 168 -27.79 -36.66 1.60
CA ALA A 168 -27.42 -35.68 2.63
C ALA A 168 -28.38 -35.74 3.84
N SER A 169 -27.87 -35.33 5.02
CA SER A 169 -28.60 -35.40 6.29
C SER A 169 -29.77 -34.42 6.37
N VAL A 170 -29.71 -33.31 5.63
CA VAL A 170 -30.76 -32.30 5.51
C VAL A 170 -31.03 -31.97 4.02
N PRO A 171 -32.23 -31.46 3.67
CA PRO A 171 -32.56 -31.04 2.30
C PRO A 171 -31.66 -29.91 1.78
N ALA A 172 -31.74 -29.65 0.46
CA ALA A 172 -31.12 -28.48 -0.16
C ALA A 172 -31.75 -27.19 0.40
N GLY A 173 -30.94 -26.18 0.68
CA GLY A 173 -31.35 -24.92 1.34
C GLY A 173 -31.28 -24.95 2.87
N GLU A 174 -30.89 -26.07 3.49
CA GLU A 174 -30.57 -26.15 4.93
C GLU A 174 -29.10 -26.54 5.12
N ARG A 175 -28.45 -26.09 6.19
CA ARG A 175 -27.04 -26.42 6.50
C ARG A 175 -26.91 -27.73 7.29
N ASP A 176 -25.90 -28.54 6.95
CA ASP A 176 -25.46 -29.66 7.79
C ASP A 176 -23.95 -29.61 8.07
N ASP A 177 -23.51 -30.30 9.12
CA ASP A 177 -22.13 -30.31 9.62
C ASP A 177 -21.14 -31.06 8.71
N ARG A 178 -21.54 -31.46 7.51
CA ARG A 178 -20.68 -32.10 6.50
C ARG A 178 -20.58 -31.26 5.24
N TYR A 179 -21.71 -31.01 4.60
CA TYR A 179 -21.81 -30.32 3.32
C TYR A 179 -22.02 -28.81 3.49
N GLY A 180 -22.30 -28.32 4.69
CA GLY A 180 -22.84 -26.97 4.86
C GLY A 180 -24.15 -26.86 4.08
N SER A 181 -24.28 -25.83 3.25
CA SER A 181 -25.38 -25.69 2.29
C SER A 181 -25.24 -26.58 1.05
N GLY A 182 -24.05 -27.15 0.80
CA GLY A 182 -23.77 -28.01 -0.35
C GLY A 182 -22.39 -27.74 -0.95
N ILE A 183 -22.10 -28.36 -2.09
CA ILE A 183 -20.91 -28.02 -2.88
C ILE A 183 -21.23 -26.81 -3.76
N VAL A 184 -20.35 -25.80 -3.72
CA VAL A 184 -20.49 -24.58 -4.52
C VAL A 184 -20.70 -24.87 -6.00
N ASP A 185 -21.72 -24.25 -6.59
CA ASP A 185 -22.02 -24.27 -8.04
C ASP A 185 -21.98 -22.84 -8.56
N ALA A 186 -20.86 -22.48 -9.19
CA ALA A 186 -20.60 -21.13 -9.68
C ALA A 186 -21.67 -20.63 -10.67
N ASN A 187 -22.17 -21.50 -11.54
CA ASN A 187 -23.14 -21.09 -12.54
C ASN A 187 -24.51 -20.84 -11.90
N ALA A 188 -24.95 -21.74 -11.01
CA ALA A 188 -26.20 -21.56 -10.29
C ALA A 188 -26.16 -20.31 -9.39
N PHE A 189 -25.03 -20.08 -8.72
CA PHE A 189 -24.77 -18.90 -7.89
C PHE A 189 -24.91 -17.59 -8.66
N ILE A 190 -24.18 -17.43 -9.77
CA ILE A 190 -24.24 -16.22 -10.60
C ILE A 190 -25.61 -16.04 -11.24
N THR A 191 -26.21 -17.11 -11.77
CA THR A 191 -27.55 -17.05 -12.39
C THR A 191 -28.62 -16.62 -11.38
N PHE A 192 -28.49 -17.07 -10.13
CA PHE A 192 -29.40 -16.66 -9.07
C PHE A 192 -29.24 -15.17 -8.73
N LEU A 193 -27.99 -14.70 -8.55
CA LEU A 193 -27.70 -13.31 -8.23
C LEU A 193 -28.08 -12.32 -9.36
N ASP A 194 -27.95 -12.74 -10.63
CA ASP A 194 -28.47 -12.03 -11.81
C ASP A 194 -29.99 -11.93 -11.78
N SER A 195 -30.68 -13.00 -11.38
CA SER A 195 -32.14 -13.03 -11.35
C SER A 195 -32.79 -12.20 -10.24
N VAL A 196 -32.08 -11.92 -9.14
CA VAL A 196 -32.59 -11.11 -8.01
C VAL A 196 -32.40 -9.60 -8.21
N GLU A 197 -31.71 -9.16 -9.26
CA GLU A 197 -31.68 -7.74 -9.66
C GLU A 197 -33.04 -7.31 -10.26
N ASP A 198 -33.68 -8.20 -11.00
CA ASP A 198 -34.93 -7.95 -11.73
C ASP A 198 -36.21 -8.40 -11.00
N GLU A 199 -36.08 -9.07 -9.84
CA GLU A 199 -37.19 -9.59 -9.05
C GLU A 199 -37.00 -9.28 -7.55
N PRO A 200 -38.08 -9.12 -6.76
CA PRO A 200 -37.95 -8.90 -5.33
C PRO A 200 -37.39 -10.13 -4.62
N PHE A 201 -36.45 -9.93 -3.70
CA PHE A 201 -35.84 -11.00 -2.94
C PHE A 201 -36.07 -10.80 -1.44
N LEU A 202 -37.10 -11.49 -0.91
CA LEU A 202 -37.60 -11.28 0.44
C LEU A 202 -37.12 -12.35 1.42
N ARG A 203 -36.60 -11.92 2.58
CA ARG A 203 -36.21 -12.76 3.72
C ARG A 203 -37.06 -12.43 4.94
N VAL A 204 -37.37 -13.40 5.81
CA VAL A 204 -38.10 -13.18 7.07
C VAL A 204 -37.28 -13.60 8.29
N THR A 205 -37.21 -12.73 9.30
CA THR A 205 -36.72 -13.03 10.65
C THR A 205 -37.85 -12.85 11.67
N THR A 206 -37.74 -13.49 12.83
CA THR A 206 -38.82 -13.52 13.84
C THR A 206 -38.32 -13.34 15.27
N SER A 207 -39.18 -12.82 16.14
CA SER A 207 -38.96 -12.70 17.58
C SER A 207 -40.26 -12.96 18.34
N ALA A 208 -40.19 -13.75 19.40
CA ALA A 208 -41.35 -14.11 20.24
C ALA A 208 -40.94 -14.13 21.72
N PRO A 209 -41.87 -13.90 22.66
CA PRO A 209 -41.58 -14.01 24.08
C PRO A 209 -41.18 -15.44 24.45
N ALA A 210 -40.29 -15.58 25.44
CA ALA A 210 -39.87 -16.88 25.96
C ALA A 210 -41.02 -17.63 26.65
N THR A 211 -41.97 -16.90 27.26
CA THR A 211 -43.17 -17.46 27.91
C THR A 211 -44.43 -16.64 27.66
N VAL A 212 -45.60 -17.29 27.58
CA VAL A 212 -46.93 -16.68 27.42
C VAL A 212 -47.95 -17.26 28.42
N GLU A 213 -48.88 -16.45 28.91
CA GLU A 213 -49.91 -16.88 29.86
C GLU A 213 -51.04 -17.68 29.19
N THR A 214 -51.65 -18.63 29.91
CA THR A 214 -52.77 -19.43 29.38
C THR A 214 -54.01 -18.62 28.95
N ASP A 215 -54.16 -17.38 29.41
CA ASP A 215 -55.26 -16.48 29.03
C ASP A 215 -54.82 -15.30 28.13
N GLU A 216 -53.57 -15.31 27.65
CA GLU A 216 -53.02 -14.36 26.70
C GLU A 216 -52.82 -14.98 25.31
N SER A 217 -52.62 -14.13 24.31
CA SER A 217 -52.30 -14.55 22.95
C SER A 217 -50.78 -14.49 22.75
N LEU A 218 -50.20 -15.52 22.15
CA LEU A 218 -48.79 -15.49 21.75
C LEU A 218 -48.64 -14.52 20.58
N THR A 219 -47.79 -13.50 20.72
CA THR A 219 -47.44 -12.59 19.61
C THR A 219 -46.05 -12.90 19.10
N VAL A 220 -45.94 -13.21 17.82
CA VAL A 220 -44.67 -13.40 17.10
C VAL A 220 -44.49 -12.18 16.20
N ASN A 221 -43.47 -11.38 16.49
CA ASN A 221 -43.06 -10.29 15.61
C ASN A 221 -42.23 -10.86 14.47
N TYR A 222 -42.40 -10.32 13.28
CA TYR A 222 -41.58 -10.67 12.13
C TYR A 222 -41.03 -9.40 11.47
N THR A 223 -39.86 -9.55 10.85
CA THR A 223 -39.26 -8.53 9.98
C THR A 223 -39.02 -9.18 8.63
N VAL A 224 -39.60 -8.62 7.57
CA VAL A 224 -39.29 -8.98 6.20
C VAL A 224 -38.31 -7.98 5.62
N GLU A 225 -37.21 -8.45 5.07
CA GLU A 225 -36.19 -7.65 4.42
C GLU A 225 -36.19 -7.93 2.93
N ASN A 226 -36.13 -6.88 2.10
CA ASN A 226 -35.96 -7.02 0.66
C ASN A 226 -34.52 -6.74 0.27
N LEU A 227 -33.79 -7.79 -0.05
CA LEU A 227 -32.40 -7.76 -0.50
C LEU A 227 -32.29 -7.66 -2.05
N GLY A 228 -33.42 -7.62 -2.76
CA GLY A 228 -33.46 -7.56 -4.23
C GLY A 228 -33.55 -6.13 -4.79
N GLY A 229 -33.18 -5.98 -6.07
CA GLY A 229 -33.12 -4.69 -6.77
C GLY A 229 -34.48 -4.06 -7.10
N VAL A 230 -35.58 -4.78 -6.87
CA VAL A 230 -36.95 -4.33 -7.15
C VAL A 230 -37.85 -4.46 -5.93
N ALA A 231 -38.78 -3.52 -5.74
CA ALA A 231 -39.75 -3.57 -4.66
C ALA A 231 -40.66 -4.80 -4.78
N GLY A 232 -40.86 -5.49 -3.66
CA GLY A 232 -41.62 -6.74 -3.60
C GLY A 232 -42.95 -6.61 -2.88
N THR A 233 -43.84 -7.58 -3.12
CA THR A 233 -45.01 -7.77 -2.26
C THR A 233 -45.16 -9.25 -1.97
N GLU A 234 -45.08 -9.61 -0.70
CA GLU A 234 -45.43 -10.94 -0.23
C GLU A 234 -46.94 -11.00 -0.03
N SER A 235 -47.60 -11.90 -0.75
CA SER A 235 -49.05 -11.97 -0.78
C SER A 235 -49.64 -12.41 0.56
N GLU A 236 -48.98 -13.35 1.25
CA GLU A 236 -49.39 -13.86 2.56
C GLU A 236 -48.18 -14.26 3.41
N ILE A 237 -48.11 -13.76 4.64
CA ILE A 237 -47.18 -14.19 5.68
C ILE A 237 -47.98 -14.90 6.76
N ASN A 238 -47.76 -16.21 6.90
CA ASN A 238 -48.57 -17.10 7.73
C ASN A 238 -47.85 -17.49 9.02
N LEU A 239 -48.52 -17.36 10.16
CA LEU A 239 -48.10 -18.01 11.41
C LEU A 239 -48.70 -19.41 11.49
N VAL A 240 -47.86 -20.42 11.41
CA VAL A 240 -48.20 -21.83 11.49
C VAL A 240 -47.87 -22.36 12.88
N VAL A 241 -48.88 -22.85 13.61
CA VAL A 241 -48.71 -23.53 14.90
C VAL A 241 -49.22 -24.96 14.75
N ASN A 242 -48.41 -25.95 15.12
CA ASN A 242 -48.73 -27.38 14.97
C ASN A 242 -49.18 -27.78 13.54
N GLY A 243 -48.58 -27.17 12.51
CA GLY A 243 -48.89 -27.45 11.10
C GLY A 243 -50.23 -26.89 10.62
N THR A 244 -50.84 -25.95 11.36
CA THR A 244 -52.05 -25.22 10.95
C THR A 244 -51.76 -23.73 10.90
N VAL A 245 -52.12 -23.05 9.80
CA VAL A 245 -52.07 -21.58 9.71
C VAL A 245 -53.07 -20.99 10.71
N THR A 246 -52.60 -20.13 11.59
CA THR A 246 -53.34 -19.56 12.73
C THR A 246 -53.57 -18.06 12.61
N ASP A 247 -52.64 -17.33 11.99
CA ASP A 247 -52.77 -15.92 11.66
C ASP A 247 -52.07 -15.63 10.33
N THR A 248 -52.50 -14.59 9.63
CA THR A 248 -51.96 -14.21 8.31
C THR A 248 -51.92 -12.70 8.18
N ASP A 249 -50.75 -12.15 7.84
CA ASP A 249 -50.62 -10.80 7.31
C ASP A 249 -50.61 -10.86 5.77
N THR A 250 -51.32 -9.95 5.11
CA THR A 250 -51.56 -10.02 3.65
C THR A 250 -51.08 -8.78 2.94
N ASN A 251 -50.46 -8.98 1.77
CA ASN A 251 -49.94 -7.91 0.91
C ASN A 251 -48.92 -7.02 1.62
N VAL A 252 -47.90 -7.64 2.22
CA VAL A 252 -46.79 -6.91 2.82
C VAL A 252 -45.89 -6.45 1.69
N THR A 253 -45.94 -5.16 1.38
CA THR A 253 -45.10 -4.53 0.35
C THR A 253 -43.84 -3.98 1.00
N ILE A 254 -42.70 -4.30 0.42
CA ILE A 254 -41.38 -3.89 0.90
C ILE A 254 -40.65 -3.19 -0.25
N GLY A 255 -40.16 -1.97 -0.02
CA GLY A 255 -39.32 -1.27 -1.00
C GLY A 255 -37.98 -1.97 -1.22
N THR A 256 -37.19 -1.49 -2.17
CA THR A 256 -35.82 -1.97 -2.42
C THR A 256 -34.92 -1.63 -1.23
N ASN A 257 -34.17 -2.60 -0.69
CA ASN A 257 -33.31 -2.43 0.50
C ASN A 257 -34.07 -1.86 1.71
N GLU A 258 -35.37 -2.13 1.81
CA GLU A 258 -36.20 -1.75 2.95
C GLU A 258 -36.57 -2.99 3.77
N THR A 259 -36.94 -2.74 5.03
CA THR A 259 -37.55 -3.76 5.90
C THR A 259 -39.00 -3.41 6.19
N ALA A 260 -39.84 -4.43 6.32
CA ALA A 260 -41.22 -4.33 6.76
C ALA A 260 -41.43 -5.21 7.98
N THR A 261 -41.83 -4.61 9.10
CA THR A 261 -42.11 -5.32 10.34
C THR A 261 -43.61 -5.54 10.52
N GLY A 262 -43.99 -6.67 11.07
CA GLY A 262 -45.36 -6.94 11.49
C GLY A 262 -45.42 -7.86 12.70
N SER A 263 -46.63 -8.22 13.11
CA SER A 263 -46.87 -9.10 14.25
C SER A 263 -48.01 -10.05 13.93
N LEU A 264 -47.82 -11.34 14.20
CA LEU A 264 -48.81 -12.39 14.06
C LEU A 264 -49.17 -12.95 15.43
N THR A 265 -50.44 -13.26 15.63
CA THR A 265 -51.00 -13.60 16.93
C THR A 265 -51.64 -14.99 16.95
N PHE A 266 -51.29 -15.79 17.95
CA PHE A 266 -51.94 -17.07 18.21
C PHE A 266 -52.78 -16.98 19.48
N ASP A 267 -54.10 -16.89 19.31
CA ASP A 267 -55.09 -16.80 20.41
C ASP A 267 -55.36 -18.15 21.11
N GLY A 268 -54.80 -19.26 20.61
CA GLY A 268 -55.13 -20.63 21.05
C GLY A 268 -54.32 -21.14 22.24
N VAL A 269 -53.67 -20.25 22.99
CA VAL A 269 -52.82 -20.59 24.15
C VAL A 269 -53.64 -21.24 25.27
N ASP A 270 -54.93 -20.91 25.39
CA ASP A 270 -55.87 -21.52 26.35
C ASP A 270 -56.07 -23.04 26.19
N GLY A 271 -55.59 -23.60 25.07
CA GLY A 271 -55.53 -25.03 24.79
C GLY A 271 -54.32 -25.76 25.37
N TYR A 272 -53.35 -25.05 25.94
CA TYR A 272 -52.09 -25.56 26.48
C TYR A 272 -52.11 -25.51 28.02
N GLU A 273 -51.41 -26.44 28.68
CA GLU A 273 -51.25 -26.46 30.13
C GLU A 273 -49.96 -25.73 30.56
N GLU A 274 -49.92 -25.23 31.79
CA GLU A 274 -48.73 -24.62 32.39
C GLU A 274 -47.53 -25.60 32.32
N GLY A 275 -46.44 -25.14 31.72
CA GLY A 275 -45.24 -25.94 31.45
C GLY A 275 -45.18 -26.60 30.06
N ASP A 276 -46.20 -26.43 29.21
CA ASP A 276 -46.15 -26.81 27.79
C ASP A 276 -45.30 -25.82 26.97
N SER A 277 -44.88 -26.25 25.76
CA SER A 277 -44.21 -25.41 24.76
C SER A 277 -45.04 -25.33 23.48
N ILE A 278 -45.11 -24.14 22.89
CA ILE A 278 -45.80 -23.86 21.63
C ILE A 278 -44.74 -23.72 20.53
N GLU A 279 -44.65 -24.72 19.65
CA GLU A 279 -43.82 -24.64 18.43
C GLU A 279 -44.54 -23.85 17.34
N TRP A 280 -43.87 -22.86 16.78
CA TRP A 280 -44.43 -21.97 15.77
C TRP A 280 -43.46 -21.77 14.58
N THR A 281 -44.03 -21.42 13.42
CA THR A 281 -43.28 -21.13 12.19
C THR A 281 -43.97 -20.00 11.45
N VAL A 282 -43.22 -18.98 11.03
CA VAL A 282 -43.68 -17.95 10.10
C VAL A 282 -43.27 -18.35 8.69
N GLU A 283 -44.22 -18.40 7.76
CA GLU A 283 -44.04 -18.85 6.37
C GLU A 283 -44.49 -17.75 5.40
N MET A 284 -43.61 -17.37 4.48
CA MET A 284 -43.92 -16.49 3.35
C MET A 284 -44.38 -17.34 2.16
N VAL A 285 -45.55 -17.06 1.59
CA VAL A 285 -46.21 -17.96 0.62
C VAL A 285 -45.63 -17.87 -0.79
N ASP A 286 -45.25 -16.68 -1.24
CA ASP A 286 -44.76 -16.46 -2.60
C ASP A 286 -43.28 -16.89 -2.73
N THR A 287 -42.47 -16.55 -1.71
CA THR A 287 -41.05 -16.91 -1.67
C THR A 287 -40.77 -18.29 -1.06
N ASN A 288 -41.73 -18.86 -0.34
CA ASN A 288 -41.62 -20.16 0.34
C ASN A 288 -40.47 -20.21 1.39
N THR A 289 -40.13 -19.04 1.94
CA THR A 289 -39.14 -18.86 3.03
C THR A 289 -39.81 -18.99 4.39
N THR A 290 -39.11 -19.56 5.38
CA THR A 290 -39.67 -19.79 6.72
C THR A 290 -38.72 -19.42 7.86
N SER A 291 -39.26 -19.04 9.02
CA SER A 291 -38.53 -18.82 10.28
C SER A 291 -39.32 -19.44 11.45
N SER A 292 -38.67 -20.17 12.36
CA SER A 292 -39.34 -20.98 13.39
C SER A 292 -38.78 -20.77 14.79
N GLY A 293 -39.58 -21.10 15.81
CA GLY A 293 -39.20 -20.99 17.22
C GLY A 293 -40.21 -21.64 18.18
N SER A 294 -39.98 -21.48 19.49
CA SER A 294 -40.81 -22.07 20.54
C SER A 294 -41.02 -21.12 21.73
N THR A 295 -42.22 -21.14 22.34
CA THR A 295 -42.58 -20.31 23.51
C THR A 295 -43.23 -21.18 24.60
N GLY A 296 -42.80 -21.04 25.86
CA GLY A 296 -43.36 -21.77 27.01
C GLY A 296 -44.67 -21.17 27.56
N VAL A 297 -45.46 -21.93 28.33
CA VAL A 297 -46.76 -21.46 28.90
C VAL A 297 -46.72 -21.37 30.44
N GLY A 298 -47.01 -20.20 31.05
CA GLY A 298 -46.77 -19.90 32.49
C GLY A 298 -47.82 -19.02 33.22
N LEU A 299 -47.57 -18.67 34.51
CA LEU A 299 -48.27 -17.62 35.29
C LEU A 299 -47.31 -16.48 35.71
N LEU A 300 -47.53 -15.24 35.28
CA LEU A 300 -46.70 -14.06 35.63
C LEU A 300 -46.94 -13.69 37.11
N PRO A 301 -45.87 -13.52 37.92
CA PRO A 301 -45.99 -13.12 39.32
C PRO A 301 -46.52 -11.68 39.46
N GLY A 302 -47.14 -11.36 40.60
CA GLY A 302 -47.94 -10.13 40.82
C GLY A 302 -47.27 -8.80 40.45
N THR A 303 -46.36 -8.31 41.29
CA THR A 303 -45.49 -7.15 41.00
C THR A 303 -44.15 -7.72 40.61
N ASP A 304 -43.62 -7.31 39.46
CA ASP A 304 -42.38 -7.87 38.91
C ASP A 304 -41.57 -6.73 38.30
N ILE A 305 -40.70 -6.12 39.11
CA ILE A 305 -39.89 -4.99 38.69
C ILE A 305 -38.49 -5.50 38.36
N VAL A 306 -38.09 -5.27 37.12
CA VAL A 306 -36.78 -5.64 36.57
C VAL A 306 -36.06 -4.39 36.09
N ILE A 307 -34.74 -4.49 35.94
CA ILE A 307 -33.92 -3.49 35.28
C ILE A 307 -34.10 -3.69 33.77
N GLN A 308 -34.77 -2.75 33.11
CA GLN A 308 -34.97 -2.79 31.67
C GLN A 308 -33.69 -2.45 30.91
N SER A 309 -32.97 -1.43 31.40
CA SER A 309 -31.69 -1.03 30.83
C SER A 309 -30.87 -0.23 31.84
N ILE A 310 -29.56 -0.23 31.61
CA ILE A 310 -28.63 0.72 32.19
C ILE A 310 -27.86 1.39 31.06
N ASP A 311 -27.53 2.67 31.24
CA ASP A 311 -26.73 3.47 30.33
C ASP A 311 -25.61 4.14 31.13
N TYR A 312 -24.38 4.05 30.64
CA TYR A 312 -23.18 4.46 31.34
C TYR A 312 -22.07 4.74 30.32
N PRO A 313 -21.10 5.61 30.66
CA PRO A 313 -20.04 5.96 29.73
C PRO A 313 -19.13 4.75 29.44
N ALA A 314 -18.71 4.58 28.18
CA ALA A 314 -17.78 3.52 27.78
C ALA A 314 -16.40 3.66 28.45
N ALA A 315 -15.98 4.89 28.74
CA ALA A 315 -14.77 5.21 29.48
C ALA A 315 -14.97 6.35 30.48
N VAL A 316 -14.20 6.35 31.58
CA VAL A 316 -14.16 7.41 32.59
C VAL A 316 -12.72 7.87 32.85
N VAL A 317 -12.49 9.17 32.96
CA VAL A 317 -11.14 9.69 33.24
C VAL A 317 -10.76 9.51 34.72
N PRO A 318 -9.46 9.40 35.08
CA PRO A 318 -9.04 9.14 36.46
C PRO A 318 -9.63 10.09 37.52
N ASP A 319 -9.80 11.37 37.20
CA ASP A 319 -10.39 12.37 38.11
C ASP A 319 -11.91 12.59 37.90
N GLY A 320 -12.54 11.72 37.11
CA GLY A 320 -13.96 11.75 36.77
C GLY A 320 -14.88 11.04 37.77
N GLU A 321 -16.16 10.97 37.41
CA GLU A 321 -17.22 10.27 38.15
C GLU A 321 -17.92 9.32 37.18
N LEU A 322 -18.09 8.05 37.58
CA LEU A 322 -18.92 7.10 36.85
C LEU A 322 -20.39 7.42 37.16
N SER A 323 -21.17 7.74 36.13
CA SER A 323 -22.62 7.93 36.23
C SER A 323 -23.33 6.81 35.48
N VAL A 324 -24.23 6.11 36.15
CA VAL A 324 -25.02 5.01 35.61
C VAL A 324 -26.49 5.38 35.68
N ASP A 325 -27.08 5.67 34.53
CA ASP A 325 -28.53 5.87 34.40
C ASP A 325 -29.20 4.50 34.30
N TYR A 326 -30.26 4.27 35.07
CA TYR A 326 -31.02 3.02 35.03
C TYR A 326 -32.48 3.28 34.70
N THR A 327 -33.10 2.33 34.00
CA THR A 327 -34.54 2.28 33.74
C THR A 327 -35.10 1.00 34.32
N LEU A 328 -36.06 1.10 35.23
CA LEU A 328 -36.80 -0.04 35.76
C LEU A 328 -38.11 -0.20 35.00
N GLU A 329 -38.51 -1.44 34.75
CA GLU A 329 -39.80 -1.79 34.16
C GLU A 329 -40.57 -2.73 35.10
N ASN A 330 -41.86 -2.46 35.29
CA ASN A 330 -42.73 -3.37 36.01
C ASN A 330 -43.54 -4.22 35.03
N LEU A 331 -43.07 -5.45 34.81
CA LEU A 331 -43.70 -6.48 33.99
C LEU A 331 -44.97 -7.06 34.66
N GLY A 332 -45.16 -6.77 35.94
CA GLY A 332 -46.30 -7.24 36.73
C GLY A 332 -47.60 -6.45 36.51
N ALA A 333 -48.73 -7.13 36.73
CA ALA A 333 -50.08 -6.58 36.61
C ALA A 333 -50.48 -5.59 37.75
N GLN A 334 -49.59 -5.33 38.71
CA GLN A 334 -49.79 -4.32 39.77
C GLN A 334 -48.55 -3.44 39.97
N GLY A 335 -48.76 -2.13 40.20
CA GLY A 335 -47.69 -1.18 40.50
C GLY A 335 -46.93 -1.57 41.78
N GLY A 336 -45.62 -1.36 41.78
CA GLY A 336 -44.70 -1.81 42.82
C GLY A 336 -43.74 -0.73 43.27
N THR A 337 -43.01 -1.01 44.34
CA THR A 337 -41.91 -0.15 44.82
C THR A 337 -40.72 -1.05 45.13
N GLU A 338 -39.59 -0.76 44.52
CA GLU A 338 -38.29 -1.33 44.91
C GLU A 338 -37.73 -0.50 46.06
N SER A 339 -37.47 -1.17 47.19
CA SER A 339 -36.99 -0.48 48.38
C SER A 339 -35.62 0.16 48.17
N PHE A 340 -34.74 -0.49 47.39
CA PHE A 340 -33.39 0.02 47.06
C PHE A 340 -32.97 -0.41 45.66
N VAL A 341 -32.34 0.52 44.93
CA VAL A 341 -31.58 0.30 43.71
C VAL A 341 -30.13 0.66 44.03
N ASP A 342 -29.25 -0.32 44.06
CA ASP A 342 -27.91 -0.20 44.60
C ASP A 342 -26.85 -0.33 43.49
N LEU A 343 -25.84 0.55 43.49
CA LEU A 343 -24.63 0.44 42.67
C LEU A 343 -23.49 -0.16 43.50
N LEU A 344 -22.87 -1.22 42.99
CA LEU A 344 -21.69 -1.85 43.58
C LEU A 344 -20.56 -1.89 42.56
N VAL A 345 -19.43 -1.27 42.86
CA VAL A 345 -18.24 -1.25 42.01
C VAL A 345 -17.21 -2.27 42.52
N ASP A 346 -16.77 -3.19 41.66
CA ASP A 346 -15.85 -4.25 42.06
C ASP A 346 -14.46 -3.69 42.42
N GLY A 347 -13.90 -4.14 43.53
CA GLY A 347 -12.61 -3.65 44.04
C GLY A 347 -12.69 -2.51 45.08
N THR A 348 -13.88 -1.97 45.40
CA THR A 348 -14.07 -1.04 46.52
C THR A 348 -14.32 -1.81 47.84
N ASP A 349 -13.94 -1.24 49.00
CA ASP A 349 -14.18 -1.84 50.35
C ASP A 349 -15.56 -1.43 50.91
N SER A 350 -16.45 -0.94 50.04
CA SER A 350 -17.78 -0.44 50.36
C SER A 350 -18.81 -1.54 50.10
N THR A 351 -19.88 -1.59 50.91
CA THR A 351 -20.96 -2.55 50.66
C THR A 351 -21.92 -2.09 49.57
N TYR A 352 -22.00 -0.77 49.32
CA TYR A 352 -22.83 -0.09 48.31
C TYR A 352 -22.20 1.29 48.05
N ASP A 353 -21.90 1.59 46.79
CA ASP A 353 -21.19 2.80 46.37
C ASP A 353 -22.16 3.99 46.12
N ASP A 354 -23.38 3.70 45.66
CA ASP A 354 -24.54 4.62 45.65
C ASP A 354 -25.86 3.86 45.76
N THR A 355 -26.92 4.50 46.27
CA THR A 355 -28.24 3.87 46.51
C THR A 355 -29.39 4.86 46.31
N ASP A 356 -30.33 4.51 45.43
CA ASP A 356 -31.65 5.12 45.36
C ASP A 356 -32.69 4.32 46.17
N SER A 357 -33.52 4.98 46.99
CA SER A 357 -34.47 4.30 47.88
C SER A 357 -35.94 4.57 47.53
N ASP A 358 -36.78 3.56 47.73
CA ASP A 358 -38.25 3.59 47.53
C ASP A 358 -38.68 3.97 46.08
N VAL A 359 -38.03 3.40 45.07
CA VAL A 359 -38.31 3.67 43.64
C VAL A 359 -39.61 3.01 43.23
N THR A 360 -40.63 3.80 42.89
CA THR A 360 -41.98 3.30 42.60
C THR A 360 -42.23 3.21 41.11
N VAL A 361 -42.54 2.01 40.62
CA VAL A 361 -42.78 1.73 39.19
C VAL A 361 -44.26 1.38 38.96
N PRO A 362 -45.00 2.15 38.14
CA PRO A 362 -46.40 1.88 37.84
C PRO A 362 -46.56 0.55 37.06
N SER A 363 -47.72 -0.11 37.18
CA SER A 363 -47.98 -1.37 36.47
C SER A 363 -47.84 -1.21 34.95
N GLY A 364 -47.07 -2.09 34.31
CA GLY A 364 -46.80 -2.06 32.87
C GLY A 364 -46.13 -0.76 32.41
N GLY A 365 -45.38 -0.09 33.29
CA GLY A 365 -44.69 1.16 32.99
C GLY A 365 -43.27 1.16 33.54
N THR A 366 -42.54 2.24 33.24
CA THR A 366 -41.12 2.38 33.58
C THR A 366 -40.85 3.53 34.53
N THR A 367 -39.70 3.51 35.20
CA THR A 367 -39.18 4.62 36.03
C THR A 367 -37.67 4.66 35.96
N ASN A 368 -37.10 5.85 35.79
CA ASN A 368 -35.67 6.05 35.59
C ASN A 368 -35.03 6.71 36.82
N GLY A 369 -33.74 6.43 37.04
CA GLY A 369 -32.89 7.10 38.02
C GLY A 369 -31.43 7.08 37.61
N THR A 370 -30.56 7.62 38.46
CA THR A 370 -29.12 7.78 38.19
C THR A 370 -28.33 7.47 39.45
N LEU A 371 -27.33 6.60 39.34
CA LEU A 371 -26.39 6.24 40.41
C LEU A 371 -24.98 6.73 40.04
N THR A 372 -24.20 7.18 41.02
CA THR A 372 -22.90 7.82 40.79
C THR A 372 -21.79 7.26 41.68
N PHE A 373 -20.62 7.00 41.10
CA PHE A 373 -19.41 6.61 41.82
C PHE A 373 -18.28 7.59 41.54
N GLY A 374 -17.91 8.37 42.56
CA GLY A 374 -16.79 9.32 42.51
C GLY A 374 -15.50 8.75 43.11
N GLY A 375 -14.35 9.32 42.72
CA GLY A 375 -13.04 8.94 43.26
C GLY A 375 -12.36 7.80 42.51
N VAL A 376 -12.56 7.72 41.19
CA VAL A 376 -11.99 6.68 40.31
C VAL A 376 -10.47 6.52 40.51
N SER A 377 -9.71 7.62 40.53
CA SER A 377 -8.25 7.61 40.73
C SER A 377 -7.79 7.13 42.10
N GLU A 378 -8.68 6.99 43.09
CA GLU A 378 -8.35 6.40 44.39
C GLU A 378 -8.32 4.87 44.36
N PHE A 379 -8.98 4.24 43.38
CA PHE A 379 -9.18 2.79 43.30
C PHE A 379 -8.69 2.14 41.99
N PHE A 380 -8.65 2.88 40.87
CA PHE A 380 -8.33 2.39 39.54
C PHE A 380 -7.31 3.29 38.82
N GLY A 381 -6.40 2.71 38.05
CA GLY A 381 -5.39 3.39 37.23
C GLY A 381 -5.76 3.45 35.74
N LEU A 382 -4.99 4.18 34.94
CA LEU A 382 -5.18 4.26 33.48
C LEU A 382 -5.08 2.87 32.83
N GLY A 383 -6.02 2.56 31.96
CA GLY A 383 -6.20 1.27 31.30
C GLY A 383 -6.95 0.22 32.13
N ASP A 384 -7.26 0.49 33.41
CA ASP A 384 -8.02 -0.45 34.23
C ASP A 384 -9.50 -0.47 33.83
N THR A 385 -10.11 -1.64 33.86
CA THR A 385 -11.57 -1.80 33.70
C THR A 385 -12.26 -1.66 35.06
N ILE A 386 -13.20 -0.74 35.17
CA ILE A 386 -14.14 -0.63 36.29
C ILE A 386 -15.35 -1.53 35.97
N ALA A 387 -15.42 -2.68 36.63
CA ALA A 387 -16.62 -3.51 36.60
C ALA A 387 -17.56 -3.11 37.74
N PHE A 388 -18.86 -3.05 37.46
CA PHE A 388 -19.87 -2.71 38.46
C PHE A 388 -21.19 -3.45 38.21
N THR A 389 -22.06 -3.44 39.21
CA THR A 389 -23.40 -4.04 39.14
C THR A 389 -24.43 -3.08 39.71
N VAL A 390 -25.59 -3.00 39.05
CA VAL A 390 -26.81 -2.40 39.60
C VAL A 390 -27.72 -3.53 40.08
N GLU A 391 -28.11 -3.52 41.36
CA GLU A 391 -28.93 -4.57 41.99
C GLU A 391 -30.23 -3.98 42.59
N LEU A 392 -31.34 -4.68 42.37
CA LEU A 392 -32.63 -4.40 43.01
C LEU A 392 -32.81 -5.24 44.27
N TRP A 393 -33.11 -4.59 45.39
CA TRP A 393 -33.15 -5.31 46.68
C TRP A 393 -34.36 -6.23 46.85
N ASP A 394 -35.57 -5.83 46.43
CA ASP A 394 -36.77 -6.63 46.68
C ASP A 394 -36.98 -7.69 45.61
N SER A 395 -36.76 -7.35 44.33
CA SER A 395 -36.87 -8.30 43.21
C SER A 395 -35.64 -9.19 43.04
N GLY A 396 -34.45 -8.71 43.43
CA GLY A 396 -33.18 -9.43 43.30
C GLY A 396 -32.61 -9.44 41.88
N ASP A 397 -33.13 -8.58 41.00
CA ASP A 397 -32.63 -8.43 39.63
C ASP A 397 -31.30 -7.67 39.61
N VAL A 398 -30.38 -8.09 38.74
CA VAL A 398 -29.01 -7.58 38.69
C VAL A 398 -28.57 -7.42 37.25
N VAL A 399 -28.05 -6.24 36.91
CA VAL A 399 -27.42 -5.98 35.62
C VAL A 399 -26.00 -5.46 35.87
N SER A 400 -25.03 -6.08 35.20
CA SER A 400 -23.63 -5.70 35.28
C SER A 400 -23.26 -4.75 34.14
N GLY A 401 -22.35 -3.83 34.42
CA GLY A 401 -21.69 -2.99 33.42
C GLY A 401 -20.18 -2.98 33.62
N ASN A 402 -19.46 -2.56 32.59
CA ASN A 402 -18.04 -2.27 32.70
C ASN A 402 -17.68 -1.01 31.91
N THR A 403 -16.72 -0.24 32.41
CA THR A 403 -16.19 0.96 31.75
C THR A 403 -14.68 0.98 31.91
N THR A 404 -13.93 1.61 31.01
CA THR A 404 -12.46 1.69 31.08
C THR A 404 -11.98 3.01 31.65
N VAL A 405 -10.83 3.03 32.32
CA VAL A 405 -10.19 4.27 32.76
C VAL A 405 -9.25 4.79 31.68
N GLU A 406 -9.65 5.82 30.95
CA GLU A 406 -8.89 6.33 29.80
C GLU A 406 -8.41 7.76 30.03
N THR A 407 -7.42 8.20 29.23
CA THR A 407 -7.02 9.61 29.20
C THR A 407 -8.14 10.46 28.61
N PRO A 408 -8.26 11.75 28.95
CA PRO A 408 -9.20 12.63 28.26
C PRO A 408 -8.97 12.58 26.75
N ASP A 409 -10.03 12.67 25.96
CA ASP A 409 -9.93 12.90 24.52
C ASP A 409 -9.06 14.15 24.27
N GLU A 410 -7.89 13.94 23.69
CA GLU A 410 -7.03 15.02 23.19
C GLU A 410 -7.30 15.21 21.70
N PRO A 411 -7.18 16.44 21.16
CA PRO A 411 -7.28 16.66 19.73
C PRO A 411 -6.13 15.95 19.01
N VAL A 412 -6.44 15.29 17.89
CA VAL A 412 -5.44 14.60 17.06
C VAL A 412 -5.24 15.44 15.81
N LEU A 413 -4.30 16.38 15.87
CA LEU A 413 -4.01 17.33 14.80
C LEU A 413 -2.85 16.84 13.93
N GLY A 414 -2.99 16.96 12.61
CA GLY A 414 -1.94 16.62 11.64
C GLY A 414 -2.05 17.46 10.37
N LEU A 415 -0.95 17.55 9.61
CA LEU A 415 -0.92 18.16 8.29
C LEU A 415 -1.55 17.21 7.28
N ALA A 416 -2.71 17.58 6.76
CA ALA A 416 -3.41 16.81 5.73
C ALA A 416 -2.87 17.09 4.32
N SER A 417 -2.47 18.33 4.04
CA SER A 417 -1.83 18.67 2.77
C SER A 417 -1.02 19.97 2.85
N VAL A 418 -0.02 20.07 1.99
CA VAL A 418 0.68 21.31 1.68
C VAL A 418 0.86 21.42 0.17
N ASP A 419 0.22 22.41 -0.44
CA ASP A 419 0.31 22.71 -1.87
C ASP A 419 1.33 23.82 -2.12
N ALA A 420 2.38 23.50 -2.87
CA ALA A 420 3.42 24.41 -3.33
C ALA A 420 3.47 24.47 -4.86
N PRO A 421 3.88 25.60 -5.46
CA PRO A 421 4.30 25.61 -6.87
C PRO A 421 5.55 24.73 -7.05
N THR A 422 5.65 24.02 -8.18
CA THR A 422 6.79 23.15 -8.49
C THR A 422 8.00 23.91 -9.02
N THR A 423 7.79 25.07 -9.66
CA THR A 423 8.84 25.96 -10.17
C THR A 423 8.55 27.41 -9.78
N LEU A 424 9.61 28.21 -9.60
CA LEU A 424 9.49 29.63 -9.26
C LEU A 424 10.50 30.47 -10.05
N THR A 425 10.06 31.60 -10.60
CA THR A 425 10.98 32.54 -11.24
C THR A 425 11.67 33.39 -10.19
N ALA A 426 12.97 33.64 -10.34
CA ALA A 426 13.70 34.54 -9.45
C ALA A 426 13.00 35.92 -9.32
N GLY A 427 12.63 36.28 -8.09
CA GLY A 427 11.91 37.50 -7.74
C GLY A 427 10.39 37.36 -7.56
N GLU A 428 9.81 36.16 -7.71
CA GLU A 428 8.42 35.86 -7.33
C GLU A 428 8.30 35.51 -5.84
N ASP A 429 7.08 35.58 -5.31
CA ASP A 429 6.77 35.18 -3.93
C ASP A 429 6.37 33.69 -3.94
N LEU A 430 6.93 32.89 -3.03
CA LEU A 430 6.52 31.50 -2.83
C LEU A 430 5.33 31.48 -1.87
N ALA A 431 4.16 31.00 -2.32
CA ALA A 431 2.97 30.84 -1.50
C ALA A 431 2.65 29.35 -1.29
N LEU A 432 2.57 28.92 -0.04
CA LEU A 432 2.30 27.55 0.39
C LEU A 432 0.91 27.50 1.03
N ASN A 433 0.01 26.73 0.46
CA ASN A 433 -1.30 26.51 1.07
C ASN A 433 -1.25 25.23 1.90
N TYR A 434 -1.53 25.33 3.19
CA TYR A 434 -1.54 24.16 4.07
C TYR A 434 -2.96 23.84 4.52
N THR A 435 -3.23 22.57 4.83
CA THR A 435 -4.44 22.10 5.49
C THR A 435 -4.06 21.28 6.70
N ILE A 436 -4.55 21.67 7.87
CA ILE A 436 -4.50 20.84 9.09
C ILE A 436 -5.80 20.07 9.17
N GLU A 437 -5.72 18.78 9.50
CA GLU A 437 -6.85 17.94 9.85
C GLU A 437 -6.84 17.60 11.34
N ASN A 438 -8.03 17.49 11.91
CA ASN A 438 -8.24 16.97 13.24
C ASN A 438 -9.09 15.70 13.16
N THR A 439 -8.45 14.56 13.33
CA THR A 439 -9.11 13.25 13.37
C THR A 439 -9.61 12.88 14.77
N GLY A 440 -9.43 13.78 15.76
CA GLY A 440 -9.92 13.63 17.12
C GLY A 440 -11.41 14.00 17.29
N SER A 441 -12.03 13.49 18.36
CA SER A 441 -13.44 13.73 18.74
C SER A 441 -13.67 15.12 19.36
N VAL A 442 -12.60 15.84 19.72
CA VAL A 442 -12.63 17.19 20.30
C VAL A 442 -11.84 18.18 19.46
N ALA A 443 -12.26 19.45 19.46
CA ALA A 443 -11.58 20.51 18.69
C ALA A 443 -10.20 20.82 19.28
N GLY A 444 -9.19 20.94 18.42
CA GLY A 444 -7.81 21.23 18.79
C GLY A 444 -7.36 22.63 18.37
N THR A 445 -6.23 23.09 18.92
CA THR A 445 -5.58 24.31 18.45
C THR A 445 -4.08 24.09 18.39
N GLU A 446 -3.51 24.21 17.20
CA GLU A 446 -2.06 24.28 17.01
C GLU A 446 -1.55 25.66 17.40
N SER A 447 -0.53 25.71 18.24
CA SER A 447 0.06 26.97 18.70
C SER A 447 0.64 27.79 17.54
N SER A 448 1.26 27.13 16.56
CA SER A 448 1.66 27.73 15.29
C SER A 448 1.87 26.70 14.18
N VAL A 449 1.56 27.13 12.95
CA VAL A 449 2.01 26.51 11.69
C VAL A 449 3.07 27.43 11.12
N GLU A 450 4.29 26.93 10.94
CA GLU A 450 5.43 27.75 10.54
C GLU A 450 5.94 27.33 9.17
N LEU A 451 6.20 28.32 8.31
CA LEU A 451 6.97 28.16 7.07
C LEU A 451 8.43 28.42 7.42
N LEU A 452 9.23 27.38 7.28
CA LEU A 452 10.66 27.47 7.46
C LEU A 452 11.34 27.39 6.09
N VAL A 453 12.18 28.37 5.83
CA VAL A 453 13.11 28.36 4.70
C VAL A 453 14.49 28.36 5.32
N ASN A 454 15.28 27.34 5.01
CA ASN A 454 16.58 27.15 5.66
C ASN A 454 16.45 27.21 7.20
N GLY A 455 15.41 26.55 7.76
CA GLY A 455 15.17 26.45 9.20
C GLY A 455 14.88 27.75 9.94
N THR A 456 14.76 28.87 9.23
CA THR A 456 14.35 30.15 9.79
C THR A 456 12.86 30.31 9.54
N PRO A 457 12.05 30.60 10.58
CA PRO A 457 10.65 30.94 10.37
C PRO A 457 10.56 32.21 9.53
N GLU A 458 10.09 32.07 8.29
CA GLU A 458 9.89 33.18 7.36
C GLU A 458 8.45 33.69 7.42
N ASP A 459 7.49 32.79 7.67
CA ASP A 459 6.10 33.13 7.92
C ASP A 459 5.46 32.13 8.91
N ALA A 460 4.41 32.55 9.62
CA ALA A 460 3.73 31.67 10.57
C ALA A 460 2.27 32.09 10.84
N ASP A 461 1.38 31.10 10.85
CA ASP A 461 0.00 31.24 11.30
C ASP A 461 -0.12 30.72 12.75
N THR A 462 -0.48 31.61 13.68
CA THR A 462 -0.54 31.27 15.12
C THR A 462 -1.95 30.96 15.61
N ASN A 463 -2.08 30.00 16.54
CA ASN A 463 -3.34 29.59 17.17
C ASN A 463 -4.38 29.10 16.13
N VAL A 464 -4.00 28.15 15.29
CA VAL A 464 -4.88 27.59 14.26
C VAL A 464 -5.81 26.57 14.92
N THR A 465 -7.07 26.94 15.10
CA THR A 465 -8.09 26.07 15.69
C THR A 465 -8.73 25.19 14.62
N VAL A 466 -8.71 23.87 14.84
CA VAL A 466 -9.32 22.88 13.95
C VAL A 466 -10.51 22.22 14.64
N PRO A 467 -11.72 22.27 14.07
CA PRO A 467 -12.90 21.58 14.63
C PRO A 467 -12.66 20.07 14.77
N ALA A 468 -13.32 19.41 15.72
CA ALA A 468 -13.32 17.94 15.80
C ALA A 468 -13.79 17.33 14.47
N GLN A 469 -13.13 16.27 14.00
CA GLN A 469 -13.44 15.59 12.73
C GLN A 469 -13.52 16.56 11.55
N GLY A 470 -12.57 17.49 11.45
CA GLY A 470 -12.62 18.56 10.47
C GLY A 470 -11.25 19.11 10.10
N THR A 471 -11.23 20.00 9.12
CA THR A 471 -10.00 20.60 8.61
C THR A 471 -10.00 22.13 8.74
N THR A 472 -8.80 22.73 8.72
CA THR A 472 -8.61 24.17 8.65
C THR A 472 -7.39 24.46 7.80
N SER A 473 -7.55 25.33 6.80
CA SER A 473 -6.49 25.68 5.86
C SER A 473 -5.99 27.12 6.05
N GLY A 474 -4.73 27.36 5.71
CA GLY A 474 -4.08 28.67 5.70
C GLY A 474 -3.09 28.81 4.54
N THR A 475 -2.43 29.96 4.46
CA THR A 475 -1.44 30.25 3.41
C THR A 475 -0.25 30.95 4.03
N LEU A 476 0.95 30.39 3.81
CA LEU A 476 2.22 30.97 4.25
C LEU A 476 2.97 31.52 3.03
N VAL A 477 3.62 32.68 3.17
CA VAL A 477 4.25 33.38 2.04
C VAL A 477 5.70 33.76 2.33
N LEU A 478 6.61 33.32 1.47
CA LEU A 478 7.99 33.81 1.41
C LEU A 478 8.09 34.91 0.34
N GLU A 479 8.32 36.16 0.76
CA GLU A 479 8.44 37.29 -0.16
C GLU A 479 9.82 37.35 -0.84
N SER A 480 9.84 37.61 -2.15
CA SER A 480 11.04 38.03 -2.92
C SER A 480 12.21 37.01 -2.97
N VAL A 481 11.97 35.84 -3.56
CA VAL A 481 12.95 34.74 -3.62
C VAL A 481 14.12 35.05 -4.58
N ASP A 482 15.38 34.91 -4.14
CA ASP A 482 16.60 35.17 -4.95
C ASP A 482 17.57 33.96 -4.88
N ALA A 483 18.41 33.76 -5.91
CA ALA A 483 19.37 32.66 -6.05
C ALA A 483 20.38 32.56 -4.89
N SER A 484 20.49 33.58 -4.04
CA SER A 484 21.29 33.53 -2.82
C SER A 484 20.75 32.62 -1.71
N VAL A 485 19.53 32.08 -1.85
CA VAL A 485 18.89 31.16 -0.90
C VAL A 485 19.31 29.69 -1.14
N LEU A 486 19.96 29.39 -2.28
CA LEU A 486 20.29 28.05 -2.81
C LEU A 486 21.42 27.28 -2.10
N SER A 487 22.02 27.77 -1.01
CA SER A 487 23.19 27.10 -0.43
C SER A 487 23.39 27.38 1.04
N THR A 488 22.55 26.83 1.91
CA THR A 488 22.94 26.40 3.28
C THR A 488 21.76 25.78 4.02
N SER A 489 21.91 24.52 4.45
CA SER A 489 21.03 23.88 5.42
C SER A 489 21.26 24.46 6.83
N VAL A 490 20.22 24.56 7.67
CA VAL A 490 20.18 24.29 9.13
C VAL A 490 18.87 24.81 9.77
N SER A 491 18.28 23.99 10.64
CA SER A 491 17.06 24.11 11.48
C SER A 491 17.23 24.93 12.79
N VAL A 492 16.12 25.49 13.35
CA VAL A 492 16.04 25.99 14.75
C VAL A 492 14.69 25.74 15.45
N GLU A 493 14.80 25.33 16.73
CA GLU A 493 13.82 24.97 17.79
C GLU A 493 12.72 25.98 18.17
N THR A 494 11.65 25.46 18.80
CA THR A 494 11.20 25.95 20.13
C THR A 494 10.82 24.84 21.13
N GLY A 495 11.60 24.73 22.22
CA GLY A 495 11.10 25.02 23.57
C GLY A 495 10.02 24.13 24.21
N GLY A 496 10.29 22.84 24.40
CA GLY A 496 9.61 22.03 25.40
C GLY A 496 10.58 21.00 25.97
N GLU A 497 10.88 21.06 27.27
CA GLU A 497 11.38 19.90 28.01
C GLU A 497 10.27 18.83 27.97
N GLN A 498 10.17 18.09 26.87
CA GLN A 498 9.54 16.78 26.90
C GLN A 498 10.55 15.82 27.50
N THR A 499 10.39 15.60 28.80
CA THR A 499 10.87 14.35 29.39
C THR A 499 10.03 13.24 28.81
N GLU A 500 10.52 12.62 27.73
CA GLU A 500 9.97 11.37 27.21
C GLU A 500 9.87 10.36 28.36
N PRO A 501 8.71 9.70 28.56
CA PRO A 501 8.63 8.59 29.49
C PRO A 501 9.53 7.48 28.95
N ALA A 502 10.26 6.83 29.84
CA ALA A 502 11.24 5.80 29.50
C ALA A 502 10.58 4.59 28.80
N ASP A 503 10.53 4.61 27.48
CA ASP A 503 10.49 3.39 26.70
C ASP A 503 11.71 2.54 27.08
N SER A 504 11.50 1.25 27.24
CA SER A 504 12.58 0.34 27.61
C SER A 504 13.65 0.35 26.53
N VAL A 505 14.82 0.91 26.84
CA VAL A 505 16.02 0.91 25.98
C VAL A 505 16.19 -0.45 25.30
N GLN A 506 16.23 -0.45 23.98
CA GLN A 506 16.32 -1.67 23.19
C GLN A 506 17.67 -2.35 23.44
N ILE A 507 17.64 -3.63 23.80
CA ILE A 507 18.84 -4.47 23.94
C ILE A 507 18.69 -5.65 22.99
N ASP A 508 19.61 -5.75 22.05
CA ASP A 508 19.68 -6.83 21.08
C ASP A 508 19.62 -8.20 21.74
N ARG A 509 18.85 -9.11 21.15
CA ARG A 509 18.59 -10.44 21.71
C ARG A 509 19.88 -11.24 21.99
N PRO A 510 20.89 -11.28 21.11
CA PRO A 510 22.16 -11.95 21.39
C PRO A 510 22.87 -11.43 22.65
N LEU A 511 22.81 -10.11 22.89
CA LEU A 511 23.44 -9.48 24.05
C LEU A 511 22.76 -9.87 25.38
N ARG A 512 21.45 -10.19 25.37
CA ARG A 512 20.71 -10.57 26.58
C ARG A 512 21.24 -11.84 27.25
N GLU A 513 21.91 -12.72 26.49
CA GLU A 513 22.47 -13.98 26.97
C GLU A 513 24.00 -13.93 27.16
N ALA A 514 24.63 -12.80 26.83
CA ALA A 514 26.08 -12.63 26.93
C ALA A 514 26.57 -12.69 28.39
N SER A 515 27.75 -13.29 28.60
CA SER A 515 28.36 -13.39 29.94
C SER A 515 29.88 -13.24 29.89
N GLY A 516 30.44 -12.55 30.88
CA GLY A 516 31.86 -12.17 30.90
C GLY A 516 32.12 -10.82 30.25
N GLU A 517 33.33 -10.63 29.70
CA GLU A 517 33.67 -9.45 28.90
C GLU A 517 32.94 -9.53 27.56
N THR A 518 32.19 -8.48 27.23
CA THR A 518 31.31 -8.40 26.06
C THR A 518 31.46 -7.01 25.44
N GLU A 519 31.63 -6.97 24.12
CA GLU A 519 31.60 -5.72 23.35
C GLU A 519 30.16 -5.38 22.99
N VAL A 520 29.81 -4.10 23.16
CA VAL A 520 28.47 -3.58 22.92
C VAL A 520 28.61 -2.23 22.25
N ILE A 521 27.80 -1.98 21.21
CA ILE A 521 27.60 -0.63 20.70
C ILE A 521 26.47 0.02 21.48
N VAL A 522 26.76 1.20 22.03
CA VAL A 522 25.81 2.03 22.76
C VAL A 522 25.39 3.18 21.85
N SER A 523 24.15 3.17 21.37
CA SER A 523 23.57 4.24 20.56
C SER A 523 22.97 5.32 21.46
N LEU A 524 23.18 6.57 21.10
CA LEU A 524 22.73 7.75 21.85
C LEU A 524 21.73 8.56 20.99
N PRO A 525 21.15 9.67 21.50
CA PRO A 525 20.09 10.37 20.79
C PRO A 525 20.62 10.98 19.50
N ALA A 526 19.92 10.77 18.40
CA ALA A 526 20.33 11.28 17.10
C ALA A 526 20.50 12.80 17.10
N SER A 527 21.33 13.32 16.21
CA SER A 527 21.49 14.76 16.04
C SER A 527 20.32 15.36 15.27
N ASN A 528 19.33 15.91 15.99
CA ASN A 528 18.24 16.67 15.37
C ASN A 528 18.77 18.02 14.86
N GLY A 529 19.28 18.08 13.62
CA GLY A 529 19.63 19.32 12.92
C GLY A 529 21.11 19.68 12.78
N ALA A 530 22.05 18.78 13.09
CA ALA A 530 23.47 19.02 12.85
C ALA A 530 23.87 18.60 11.42
N SER A 531 24.20 19.57 10.55
CA SER A 531 24.57 19.30 9.15
C SER A 531 26.05 19.55 8.81
N SER A 532 26.90 19.80 9.81
CA SER A 532 28.34 19.93 9.57
C SER A 532 29.11 18.94 10.43
N PRO A 533 30.28 18.44 9.98
CA PRO A 533 31.12 17.56 10.79
C PRO A 533 31.42 18.14 12.17
N THR A 534 31.62 19.46 12.27
CA THR A 534 31.85 20.13 13.56
C THR A 534 30.62 20.12 14.46
N ALA A 535 29.42 20.33 13.90
CA ALA A 535 28.18 20.28 14.67
C ALA A 535 27.88 18.86 15.16
N LEU A 536 28.04 17.86 14.28
CA LEU A 536 27.89 16.44 14.61
C LEU A 536 28.86 16.01 15.71
N GLN A 537 30.14 16.38 15.60
CA GLN A 537 31.15 16.12 16.64
C GLN A 537 30.81 16.80 17.97
N ALA A 538 30.26 18.01 17.95
CA ALA A 538 29.84 18.73 19.15
C ALA A 538 28.64 18.07 19.83
N HIS A 539 27.62 17.69 19.04
CA HIS A 539 26.44 16.94 19.52
C HIS A 539 26.83 15.61 20.15
N ALA A 540 27.64 14.82 19.43
CA ALA A 540 28.15 13.56 19.93
C ALA A 540 28.95 13.73 21.23
N SER A 541 29.83 14.74 21.30
CA SER A 541 30.60 15.02 22.51
C SER A 541 29.71 15.35 23.72
N ALA A 542 28.60 16.08 23.50
CA ALA A 542 27.67 16.45 24.56
C ALA A 542 26.82 15.25 25.03
N THR A 543 26.24 14.52 24.08
CA THR A 543 25.35 13.38 24.37
C THR A 543 26.10 12.14 24.87
N GLN A 544 27.38 11.98 24.53
CA GLN A 544 28.24 10.89 25.02
C GLN A 544 28.82 11.15 26.41
N GLU A 545 28.76 12.38 26.94
CA GLU A 545 29.35 12.73 28.24
C GLU A 545 28.82 11.84 29.40
N PRO A 546 27.51 11.59 29.55
CA PRO A 546 26.99 10.75 30.63
C PRO A 546 27.53 9.32 30.58
N LEU A 547 27.64 8.74 29.39
CA LEU A 547 28.22 7.41 29.17
C LEU A 547 29.70 7.35 29.54
N VAL A 548 30.49 8.34 29.10
CA VAL A 548 31.92 8.42 29.41
C VAL A 548 32.13 8.60 30.92
N ALA A 549 31.32 9.45 31.56
CA ALA A 549 31.37 9.65 33.01
C ALA A 549 31.00 8.36 33.78
N PHE A 550 29.95 7.66 33.32
CA PHE A 550 29.55 6.37 33.88
C PHE A 550 30.69 5.35 33.80
N ALA A 551 31.32 5.18 32.63
CA ALA A 551 32.42 4.24 32.45
C ALA A 551 33.65 4.58 33.31
N ALA A 552 33.98 5.87 33.46
CA ALA A 552 35.12 6.31 34.26
C ALA A 552 35.02 5.93 35.75
N ASP A 553 33.80 5.93 36.30
CA ASP A 553 33.53 5.63 37.71
C ASP A 553 33.10 4.17 37.97
N ARG A 554 32.93 3.34 36.93
CA ARG A 554 32.43 1.96 37.03
C ARG A 554 33.47 0.91 36.59
N PRO A 555 34.16 0.25 37.54
CA PRO A 555 35.12 -0.79 37.19
C PRO A 555 34.47 -1.97 36.46
N GLY A 556 34.86 -2.20 35.21
CA GLY A 556 34.26 -3.24 34.36
C GLY A 556 33.46 -2.69 33.19
N VAL A 557 33.43 -1.38 32.99
CA VAL A 557 32.93 -0.73 31.78
C VAL A 557 34.10 0.08 31.20
N MET A 558 34.40 -0.10 29.92
CA MET A 558 35.46 0.62 29.21
C MET A 558 34.90 1.12 27.88
N VAL A 559 34.90 2.43 27.68
CA VAL A 559 34.63 3.02 26.36
C VAL A 559 35.89 2.85 25.53
N GLU A 560 35.85 1.97 24.54
CA GLU A 560 36.97 1.69 23.64
C GLU A 560 37.07 2.76 22.55
N ARG A 561 35.92 3.13 21.97
CA ARG A 561 35.84 4.10 20.87
C ARG A 561 34.54 4.88 20.92
N THR A 562 34.63 6.18 20.65
CA THR A 562 33.48 7.04 20.37
C THR A 562 33.36 7.29 18.87
N LEU A 563 32.12 7.27 18.38
CA LEU A 563 31.75 7.44 16.98
C LEU A 563 30.78 8.63 16.92
N TRP A 564 31.23 9.75 16.36
CA TRP A 564 30.42 10.95 16.20
C TRP A 564 29.43 10.87 15.04
N LEU A 565 29.76 10.13 13.97
CA LEU A 565 28.90 10.05 12.78
C LEU A 565 27.67 9.17 13.01
N ALA A 566 27.76 8.15 13.85
CA ALA A 566 26.62 7.31 14.24
C ALA A 566 26.04 7.67 15.62
N ASN A 567 26.51 8.78 16.22
CA ASN A 567 26.38 9.11 17.64
C ASN A 567 26.36 7.89 18.58
N ALA A 568 27.40 7.07 18.52
CA ALA A 568 27.49 5.80 19.22
C ALA A 568 28.86 5.61 19.88
N ALA A 569 28.98 4.61 20.74
CA ALA A 569 30.25 4.23 21.33
C ALA A 569 30.42 2.70 21.41
N LEU A 570 31.60 2.21 21.06
CA LEU A 570 32.03 0.84 21.36
C LEU A 570 32.44 0.77 22.83
N VAL A 571 31.77 -0.11 23.58
CA VAL A 571 31.96 -0.29 25.02
C VAL A 571 32.21 -1.76 25.33
N THR A 572 33.34 -2.04 25.99
CA THR A 572 33.59 -3.33 26.61
C THR A 572 33.01 -3.34 28.01
N VAL A 573 32.08 -4.26 28.27
CA VAL A 573 31.44 -4.45 29.57
C VAL A 573 31.69 -5.86 30.12
N ASP A 574 32.20 -5.94 31.35
CA ASP A 574 32.22 -7.18 32.12
C ASP A 574 30.85 -7.36 32.79
N THR A 575 30.00 -8.13 32.14
CA THR A 575 28.62 -8.43 32.54
C THR A 575 28.51 -9.13 33.90
N SER A 576 29.62 -9.66 34.44
CA SER A 576 29.67 -10.19 35.81
C SER A 576 29.75 -9.09 36.88
N ARG A 577 30.06 -7.85 36.48
CA ARG A 577 30.23 -6.68 37.34
C ARG A 577 29.17 -5.61 37.12
N VAL A 578 28.76 -5.39 35.87
CA VAL A 578 27.75 -4.39 35.46
C VAL A 578 26.80 -5.05 34.48
N SER A 579 25.51 -5.10 34.76
CA SER A 579 24.54 -5.68 33.82
C SER A 579 24.30 -4.75 32.64
N LEU A 580 23.89 -5.30 31.49
CA LEU A 580 23.50 -4.48 30.33
C LEU A 580 22.29 -3.59 30.64
N SER A 581 21.38 -4.00 31.53
CA SER A 581 20.31 -3.13 32.01
C SER A 581 20.82 -1.93 32.82
N GLU A 582 21.97 -2.05 33.49
CA GLU A 582 22.59 -0.93 34.19
C GLU A 582 23.26 0.03 33.20
N LEU A 583 23.87 -0.51 32.13
CA LEU A 583 24.41 0.29 31.03
C LEU A 583 23.31 1.00 30.23
N ALA A 584 22.19 0.31 29.97
CA ALA A 584 21.01 0.84 29.31
C ALA A 584 20.32 1.95 30.12
N ALA A 585 20.45 1.94 31.45
CA ALA A 585 19.88 2.97 32.32
C ALA A 585 20.72 4.25 32.40
N VAL A 586 21.85 4.31 31.68
CA VAL A 586 22.65 5.54 31.58
C VAL A 586 21.86 6.58 30.80
N GLU A 587 21.87 7.82 31.31
CA GLU A 587 21.18 8.95 30.68
C GLU A 587 21.57 9.11 29.21
N GLY A 588 20.57 9.19 28.34
CA GLY A 588 20.73 9.33 26.89
C GLY A 588 20.90 8.03 26.12
N VAL A 589 21.12 6.88 26.76
CA VAL A 589 21.26 5.62 26.02
C VAL A 589 19.91 5.23 25.38
N ARG A 590 19.91 5.05 24.06
CA ARG A 590 18.72 4.71 23.25
C ARG A 590 18.65 3.22 22.94
N ALA A 591 19.79 2.62 22.61
CA ALA A 591 19.87 1.21 22.24
C ALA A 591 21.25 0.62 22.59
N LEU A 592 21.26 -0.70 22.79
CA LEU A 592 22.45 -1.54 22.91
C LEU A 592 22.39 -2.63 21.83
N HIS A 593 23.32 -2.59 20.88
CA HIS A 593 23.38 -3.55 19.79
C HIS A 593 24.78 -4.19 19.64
N GLU A 594 24.85 -5.29 18.90
CA GLU A 594 26.14 -5.95 18.63
C GLU A 594 27.03 -5.08 17.72
N ASN A 595 28.34 -5.31 17.79
CA ASN A 595 29.28 -4.75 16.82
C ASN A 595 29.17 -5.56 15.51
N THR A 596 28.10 -5.28 14.74
CA THR A 596 27.68 -6.03 13.54
C THR A 596 28.83 -6.27 12.57
N ARG A 597 28.89 -7.47 11.97
CA ARG A 597 29.91 -7.84 10.99
C ARG A 597 29.41 -7.59 9.57
N PHE A 598 30.23 -6.91 8.79
CA PHE A 598 30.03 -6.64 7.37
C PHE A 598 31.08 -7.37 6.55
N GLU A 599 30.72 -7.74 5.32
CA GLU A 599 31.58 -8.53 4.43
C GLU A 599 31.57 -7.97 3.00
N THR A 600 32.60 -8.31 2.22
CA THR A 600 32.59 -8.07 0.77
C THR A 600 31.42 -8.82 0.12
N THR A 601 30.61 -8.14 -0.68
CA THR A 601 29.54 -8.80 -1.44
C THR A 601 30.11 -9.41 -2.72
N THR A 602 30.65 -10.63 -2.66
CA THR A 602 31.10 -11.40 -3.84
C THR A 602 30.27 -12.67 -4.07
N GLY A 603 29.80 -12.87 -5.30
CA GLY A 603 29.03 -14.07 -5.66
C GLY A 603 29.94 -15.30 -5.80
N THR A 604 29.82 -16.29 -4.91
CA THR A 604 30.48 -17.60 -5.09
C THR A 604 29.94 -18.35 -6.30
N THR A 605 30.69 -18.37 -7.42
CA THR A 605 30.39 -19.28 -8.54
C THR A 605 30.95 -20.68 -8.29
N ALA A 606 30.23 -21.48 -7.50
CA ALA A 606 30.40 -22.94 -7.48
C ALA A 606 29.51 -23.62 -8.52
N GLY A 607 29.94 -23.58 -9.78
CA GLY A 607 29.72 -24.67 -10.75
C GLY A 607 28.40 -24.72 -11.52
N LEU A 608 28.33 -24.01 -12.65
CA LEU A 608 27.72 -24.49 -13.90
C LEU A 608 28.57 -23.99 -15.08
N PRO A 609 28.84 -24.82 -16.12
CA PRO A 609 29.65 -24.39 -17.26
C PRO A 609 28.84 -23.42 -18.12
N LEU A 610 29.17 -22.14 -18.05
CA LEU A 610 28.58 -21.11 -18.90
C LEU A 610 29.06 -21.29 -20.35
N ALA A 611 28.09 -21.30 -21.27
CA ALA A 611 28.35 -21.20 -22.70
C ALA A 611 28.96 -19.81 -22.99
N GLN A 612 30.11 -19.81 -23.65
CA GLN A 612 30.81 -18.63 -24.13
C GLN A 612 29.93 -17.80 -25.09
N PRO A 613 29.57 -16.54 -24.78
CA PRO A 613 29.04 -15.62 -25.77
C PRO A 613 30.17 -15.04 -26.64
N ALA A 614 29.81 -14.73 -27.87
CA ALA A 614 30.73 -14.27 -28.90
C ALA A 614 31.31 -12.88 -28.59
N ALA A 615 32.57 -12.70 -28.96
CA ALA A 615 33.23 -11.41 -29.03
C ALA A 615 32.42 -10.42 -29.89
N GLY A 616 31.75 -9.47 -29.23
CA GLY A 616 31.29 -8.22 -29.83
C GLY A 616 32.27 -7.12 -29.43
N ALA A 617 33.36 -6.99 -30.19
CA ALA A 617 34.37 -5.95 -29.98
C ALA A 617 33.99 -4.69 -30.78
N THR A 618 33.76 -3.59 -30.07
CA THR A 618 33.91 -2.21 -30.53
C THR A 618 35.36 -1.78 -30.22
N ASP A 619 36.22 -1.79 -31.24
CA ASP A 619 37.64 -1.36 -31.32
C ASP A 619 38.65 -1.69 -30.18
N GLY A 620 38.25 -2.37 -29.10
CA GLY A 620 39.12 -2.86 -28.02
C GLY A 620 39.76 -1.78 -27.13
N SER A 621 39.24 -0.54 -27.14
CA SER A 621 39.83 0.58 -26.38
C SER A 621 39.24 0.76 -24.98
N TYR A 622 37.99 0.34 -24.76
CA TYR A 622 37.27 0.45 -23.48
C TYR A 622 36.71 -0.91 -23.05
N THR A 623 36.47 -1.10 -21.74
CA THR A 623 35.72 -2.25 -21.25
C THR A 623 34.23 -2.12 -21.56
N TYR A 624 33.51 -3.25 -21.59
CA TYR A 624 32.05 -3.23 -21.79
C TYR A 624 31.35 -2.38 -20.73
N GLY A 625 31.88 -2.34 -19.50
CA GLY A 625 31.30 -1.58 -18.40
C GLY A 625 31.26 -0.09 -18.71
N LEU A 626 32.39 0.47 -19.17
CA LEU A 626 32.46 1.88 -19.58
C LEU A 626 31.55 2.20 -20.76
N GLU A 627 31.48 1.31 -21.75
CA GLU A 627 30.60 1.49 -22.91
C GLU A 627 29.12 1.44 -22.52
N GLN A 628 28.75 0.51 -21.63
CA GLN A 628 27.36 0.32 -21.19
C GLN A 628 26.83 1.51 -20.40
N ILE A 629 27.66 2.15 -19.58
CA ILE A 629 27.28 3.35 -18.81
C ILE A 629 27.58 4.66 -19.57
N ASN A 630 27.96 4.58 -20.84
CA ASN A 630 28.22 5.75 -21.69
C ASN A 630 29.31 6.72 -21.17
N ALA A 631 30.26 6.23 -20.36
CA ALA A 631 31.31 7.07 -19.78
C ALA A 631 32.22 7.75 -20.83
N PRO A 632 32.63 7.09 -21.93
CA PRO A 632 33.44 7.76 -22.97
C PRO A 632 32.76 8.96 -23.61
N THR A 633 31.45 8.90 -23.83
CA THR A 633 30.69 10.03 -24.37
C THR A 633 30.63 11.16 -23.35
N ALA A 634 30.41 10.85 -22.07
CA ALA A 634 30.42 11.86 -21.00
C ALA A 634 31.75 12.61 -20.93
N TRP A 635 32.88 11.89 -21.03
CA TRP A 635 34.21 12.51 -21.06
C TRP A 635 34.39 13.49 -22.23
N GLU A 636 33.88 13.13 -23.41
CA GLU A 636 33.99 13.96 -24.61
C GLU A 636 33.04 15.16 -24.60
N THR A 637 31.77 14.95 -24.22
CA THR A 637 30.71 15.96 -24.21
C THR A 637 30.96 17.03 -23.16
N HIS A 638 31.26 16.59 -21.93
CA HIS A 638 31.36 17.45 -20.75
C HIS A 638 32.81 17.85 -20.43
N ASN A 639 33.78 17.34 -21.20
CA ASN A 639 35.21 17.63 -21.05
C ASN A 639 35.70 17.43 -19.60
N THR A 640 35.26 16.33 -18.98
CA THR A 640 35.58 15.91 -17.61
C THR A 640 36.10 14.48 -17.59
N THR A 641 36.96 14.15 -16.64
CA THR A 641 37.34 12.78 -16.29
C THR A 641 37.44 12.58 -14.78
N GLY A 642 36.77 13.43 -13.99
CA GLY A 642 36.74 13.37 -12.52
C GLY A 642 37.68 14.35 -11.82
N GLU A 643 38.30 15.30 -12.54
CA GLU A 643 39.12 16.34 -11.94
C GLU A 643 38.39 17.12 -10.84
N ASN A 644 39.05 17.31 -9.69
CA ASN A 644 38.53 18.02 -8.50
C ASN A 644 37.38 17.32 -7.76
N ALA A 645 36.90 16.17 -8.22
CA ALA A 645 36.06 15.29 -7.43
C ALA A 645 36.91 14.28 -6.64
N SER A 646 36.31 13.68 -5.62
CA SER A 646 36.96 12.77 -4.68
C SER A 646 36.06 11.60 -4.27
N VAL A 647 36.64 10.41 -4.25
CA VAL A 647 35.93 9.16 -3.91
C VAL A 647 36.73 8.40 -2.86
N ALA A 648 36.13 8.14 -1.70
CA ALA A 648 36.67 7.23 -0.69
C ALA A 648 36.12 5.81 -0.90
N VAL A 649 37.01 4.87 -1.20
CA VAL A 649 36.68 3.45 -1.31
C VAL A 649 36.92 2.78 0.05
N LEU A 650 35.83 2.47 0.74
CA LEU A 650 35.82 1.76 2.02
C LEU A 650 35.75 0.26 1.75
N ASP A 651 36.88 -0.44 1.85
CA ASP A 651 36.99 -1.84 1.41
C ASP A 651 38.17 -2.57 2.10
N THR A 652 38.73 -3.63 1.49
CA THR A 652 39.87 -4.42 1.95
C THR A 652 41.23 -3.73 1.79
N GLY A 653 41.24 -2.51 1.26
CA GLY A 653 42.41 -1.68 1.04
C GLY A 653 42.78 -1.53 -0.44
N VAL A 654 43.95 -0.95 -0.72
CA VAL A 654 44.43 -0.68 -2.08
C VAL A 654 45.91 -1.04 -2.21
N ALA A 655 46.26 -1.81 -3.23
CA ALA A 655 47.64 -2.20 -3.48
C ALA A 655 48.52 -0.99 -3.89
N ALA A 656 49.42 -0.56 -2.99
CA ALA A 656 50.35 0.56 -3.23
C ALA A 656 51.27 0.40 -4.45
N ASP A 657 51.48 -0.82 -4.94
CA ASP A 657 52.41 -1.12 -6.03
C ASP A 657 51.73 -1.29 -7.40
N HIS A 658 50.41 -1.07 -7.48
CA HIS A 658 49.69 -1.14 -8.75
C HIS A 658 50.05 0.08 -9.64
N PRO A 659 50.52 -0.12 -10.89
CA PRO A 659 51.01 0.98 -11.74
C PRO A 659 49.93 1.96 -12.20
N ASP A 660 48.66 1.58 -12.06
CA ASP A 660 47.50 2.36 -12.52
C ASP A 660 46.77 3.10 -11.40
N LEU A 661 47.10 2.85 -10.11
CA LEU A 661 46.38 3.46 -9.00
C LEU A 661 47.28 4.48 -8.30
N ASP A 662 46.77 5.69 -8.10
CA ASP A 662 47.39 6.75 -7.32
C ASP A 662 46.39 7.21 -6.26
N LEU A 663 46.83 7.30 -5.00
CA LEU A 663 45.95 7.64 -3.87
C LEU A 663 46.22 9.07 -3.42
N ALA A 664 45.14 9.85 -3.33
CA ALA A 664 45.14 11.16 -2.71
C ALA A 664 45.24 11.06 -1.17
N GLY A 665 44.65 10.00 -0.59
CA GLY A 665 44.71 9.70 0.83
C GLY A 665 44.61 8.20 1.14
N TRP A 666 45.10 7.81 2.32
CA TRP A 666 45.08 6.43 2.80
C TRP A 666 44.86 6.39 4.30
N GLN A 667 43.95 5.52 4.75
CA GLN A 667 43.79 5.19 6.17
C GLN A 667 43.34 3.74 6.36
N GLU A 668 43.96 3.03 7.28
CA GLU A 668 43.51 1.71 7.76
C GLU A 668 42.92 1.83 9.16
N PHE A 669 41.86 1.08 9.44
CA PHE A 669 41.27 0.96 10.77
C PHE A 669 41.32 -0.49 11.26
N ASP A 670 41.56 -0.71 12.56
CA ASP A 670 41.41 -2.03 13.18
C ASP A 670 39.96 -2.33 13.58
N GLY A 671 39.68 -3.54 14.09
CA GLY A 671 38.33 -3.99 14.43
C GLY A 671 37.63 -3.16 15.53
N ASP A 672 38.39 -2.36 16.29
CA ASP A 672 37.89 -1.45 17.32
C ASP A 672 37.74 -0.01 16.78
N GLY A 673 37.99 0.20 15.48
CA GLY A 673 37.92 1.50 14.81
C GLY A 673 39.07 2.45 15.15
N ASN A 674 40.22 1.93 15.59
CA ASN A 674 41.42 2.74 15.80
C ASN A 674 42.21 2.89 14.50
N PRO A 675 42.75 4.09 14.20
CA PRO A 675 43.59 4.30 13.04
C PRO A 675 44.91 3.52 13.19
N VAL A 676 45.27 2.77 12.15
CA VAL A 676 46.52 2.04 12.03
C VAL A 676 47.50 2.86 11.19
N ASP A 677 48.72 3.04 11.71
CA ASP A 677 49.83 3.67 10.97
C ASP A 677 50.42 2.62 10.00
N SER A 678 49.88 2.57 8.79
CA SER A 678 50.25 1.62 7.74
C SER A 678 50.47 2.29 6.37
N GLU A 679 51.17 1.58 5.50
CA GLU A 679 51.27 1.93 4.08
C GLU A 679 50.09 1.28 3.32
N PRO A 680 49.65 1.84 2.18
CA PRO A 680 48.58 1.25 1.39
C PRO A 680 48.87 -0.21 1.04
N SER A 681 47.92 -1.07 1.38
CA SER A 681 48.01 -2.49 1.10
C SER A 681 46.63 -3.11 0.98
N ASP A 682 46.58 -4.21 0.24
CA ASP A 682 45.38 -5.03 0.08
C ASP A 682 45.79 -6.50 0.07
N GLY A 683 45.45 -7.19 1.16
CA GLY A 683 45.75 -8.61 1.35
C GLY A 683 44.75 -9.56 0.71
N ASP A 684 43.57 -9.04 0.33
CA ASP A 684 42.46 -9.80 -0.25
C ASP A 684 42.41 -9.61 -1.78
N GLY A 685 42.41 -8.36 -2.24
CA GLY A 685 42.39 -7.96 -3.64
C GLY A 685 41.11 -7.28 -4.10
N HIS A 686 40.01 -7.41 -3.33
CA HIS A 686 38.72 -6.82 -3.67
C HIS A 686 38.77 -5.28 -3.73
N GLY A 687 39.32 -4.61 -2.73
CA GLY A 687 39.40 -3.14 -2.69
C GLY A 687 40.27 -2.55 -3.79
N THR A 688 41.35 -3.23 -4.18
CA THR A 688 42.16 -2.87 -5.35
C THR A 688 41.37 -2.97 -6.65
N HIS A 689 40.46 -3.94 -6.76
CA HIS A 689 39.60 -4.14 -7.93
C HIS A 689 38.52 -3.05 -8.02
N VAL A 690 37.81 -2.81 -6.92
CA VAL A 690 36.79 -1.74 -6.81
C VAL A 690 37.41 -0.36 -7.09
N SER A 691 38.57 -0.07 -6.49
CA SER A 691 39.30 1.19 -6.70
C SER A 691 39.68 1.42 -8.17
N GLY A 692 40.09 0.38 -8.89
CA GLY A 692 40.39 0.49 -10.30
C GLY A 692 39.17 0.75 -11.18
N THR A 693 38.00 0.24 -10.82
CA THR A 693 36.75 0.53 -11.54
C THR A 693 36.36 2.01 -11.36
N VAL A 694 36.66 2.61 -10.20
CA VAL A 694 36.48 4.05 -10.00
C VAL A 694 37.50 4.84 -10.80
N SER A 695 38.82 4.64 -10.57
CA SER A 695 39.86 5.60 -10.96
C SER A 695 40.90 5.08 -11.97
N GLY A 696 40.69 3.89 -12.55
CA GLY A 696 41.61 3.32 -13.54
C GLY A 696 41.93 4.31 -14.67
N PRO A 697 43.20 4.45 -15.07
CA PRO A 697 43.63 5.51 -15.96
C PRO A 697 43.11 5.27 -17.37
N MET A 698 42.95 6.35 -18.15
CA MET A 698 42.55 6.27 -19.56
C MET A 698 43.55 5.49 -20.43
N ASN A 699 44.80 5.35 -19.98
CA ASN A 699 45.84 4.58 -20.65
C ASN A 699 46.52 3.62 -19.66
N PRO A 700 45.91 2.46 -19.35
CA PRO A 700 46.45 1.47 -18.44
C PRO A 700 47.86 0.99 -18.78
N ALA A 701 48.61 0.58 -17.77
CA ALA A 701 49.92 -0.01 -17.97
C ALA A 701 49.79 -1.40 -18.62
N GLY A 702 50.17 -1.49 -19.90
CA GLY A 702 50.19 -2.76 -20.64
C GLY A 702 49.35 -2.69 -21.91
N ASP A 703 48.82 -3.83 -22.32
CA ASP A 703 47.88 -3.98 -23.43
C ASP A 703 46.49 -4.27 -22.83
N VAL A 704 45.94 -3.28 -22.13
CA VAL A 704 44.71 -3.36 -21.33
C VAL A 704 43.81 -2.19 -21.75
N PRO A 705 42.52 -2.43 -22.08
CA PRO A 705 41.58 -1.35 -22.40
C PRO A 705 41.33 -0.47 -21.18
N ALA A 706 40.93 0.79 -21.36
CA ALA A 706 40.56 1.63 -20.23
C ALA A 706 39.35 1.03 -19.50
N TYR A 707 39.37 1.07 -18.17
CA TYR A 707 38.41 0.38 -17.31
C TYR A 707 37.89 1.22 -16.13
N GLY A 708 38.53 2.36 -15.81
CA GLY A 708 38.07 3.28 -14.76
C GLY A 708 37.06 4.29 -15.29
N VAL A 709 36.05 4.61 -14.49
CA VAL A 709 34.97 5.55 -14.85
C VAL A 709 35.40 7.02 -14.74
N ALA A 710 36.16 7.37 -13.68
CA ALA A 710 36.67 8.72 -13.42
C ALA A 710 38.21 8.70 -13.31
N PRO A 711 38.94 8.61 -14.43
CA PRO A 711 40.41 8.44 -14.43
C PRO A 711 41.24 9.48 -13.67
N ASN A 712 40.72 10.69 -13.45
CA ASN A 712 41.44 11.79 -12.78
C ASN A 712 40.83 12.17 -11.41
N VAL A 713 39.96 11.33 -10.86
CA VAL A 713 39.38 11.53 -9.52
C VAL A 713 40.43 11.41 -8.42
N SER A 714 40.26 12.17 -7.35
CA SER A 714 41.07 12.03 -6.14
C SER A 714 40.61 10.78 -5.37
N LEU A 715 41.29 9.66 -5.59
CA LEU A 715 40.97 8.39 -4.94
C LEU A 715 41.52 8.33 -3.50
N TYR A 716 40.66 8.04 -2.53
CA TYR A 716 41.02 7.77 -1.14
C TYR A 716 40.82 6.28 -0.83
N GLY A 717 41.87 5.59 -0.40
CA GLY A 717 41.78 4.19 0.00
C GLY A 717 41.55 4.07 1.51
N VAL A 718 40.42 3.47 1.91
CA VAL A 718 40.05 3.31 3.33
C VAL A 718 39.89 1.83 3.65
N LYS A 719 40.86 1.24 4.36
CA LYS A 719 40.82 -0.18 4.72
C LYS A 719 39.98 -0.36 5.98
N VAL A 720 38.73 -0.79 5.78
CA VAL A 720 37.76 -1.13 6.84
C VAL A 720 37.41 -2.62 6.85
N LEU A 721 37.93 -3.39 5.89
CA LEU A 721 37.83 -4.85 5.86
C LEU A 721 39.22 -5.47 6.01
N ALA A 722 39.32 -6.48 6.89
CA ALA A 722 40.52 -7.28 7.06
C ALA A 722 40.80 -8.15 5.82
N ASP A 723 41.94 -8.84 5.82
CA ASP A 723 42.37 -9.69 4.69
C ASP A 723 41.48 -10.94 4.45
N ASP A 724 40.46 -11.14 5.29
CA ASP A 724 39.42 -12.16 5.09
C ASP A 724 38.13 -11.59 4.48
N GLY A 725 38.14 -10.31 4.08
CA GLY A 725 37.00 -9.63 3.47
C GLY A 725 35.95 -9.15 4.46
N SER A 726 36.25 -9.09 5.77
CA SER A 726 35.27 -8.71 6.79
C SER A 726 35.72 -7.57 7.70
N GLY A 727 34.74 -6.80 8.20
CA GLY A 727 34.95 -5.68 9.11
C GLY A 727 33.81 -5.55 10.11
N SER A 728 34.06 -4.82 11.20
CA SER A 728 33.05 -4.52 12.21
C SER A 728 32.31 -3.21 11.88
N PHE A 729 31.11 -3.04 12.43
CA PHE A 729 30.37 -1.78 12.40
C PHE A 729 31.26 -0.61 12.84
N THR A 730 31.94 -0.76 13.98
CA THR A 730 32.85 0.28 14.52
C THR A 730 33.96 0.64 13.53
N GLN A 731 34.55 -0.35 12.86
CA GLN A 731 35.61 -0.17 11.88
C GLN A 731 35.09 0.57 10.63
N ILE A 732 33.89 0.25 10.16
CA ILE A 732 33.24 0.91 9.01
C ILE A 732 32.89 2.36 9.34
N ILE A 733 32.23 2.62 10.47
CA ILE A 733 31.87 3.99 10.87
C ILE A 733 33.12 4.84 11.11
N ALA A 734 34.20 4.28 11.64
CA ALA A 734 35.48 4.98 11.75
C ALA A 734 36.04 5.39 10.37
N GLY A 735 35.90 4.52 9.37
CA GLY A 735 36.24 4.83 7.98
C GLY A 735 35.36 5.92 7.37
N MET A 736 34.04 5.85 7.57
CA MET A 736 33.11 6.86 7.08
C MET A 736 33.39 8.24 7.69
N GLN A 737 33.64 8.30 9.00
CA GLN A 737 34.04 9.53 9.69
C GLN A 737 35.29 10.16 9.11
N TRP A 738 36.29 9.34 8.80
CA TRP A 738 37.53 9.83 8.22
C TRP A 738 37.32 10.36 6.81
N ALA A 739 36.50 9.68 6.00
CA ALA A 739 36.12 10.16 4.67
C ALA A 739 35.38 11.51 4.75
N VAL A 740 34.42 11.65 5.66
CA VAL A 740 33.71 12.93 5.89
C VAL A 740 34.67 14.02 6.42
N ASP A 741 35.60 13.70 7.32
CA ASP A 741 36.61 14.65 7.81
C ASP A 741 37.59 15.10 6.71
N GLU A 742 37.86 14.25 5.71
CA GLU A 742 38.64 14.59 4.51
C GLU A 742 37.80 15.32 3.45
N ASN A 743 36.51 15.56 3.71
CA ASN A 743 35.57 16.25 2.82
C ASN A 743 35.51 15.59 1.43
N VAL A 744 35.37 14.26 1.40
CA VAL A 744 35.18 13.56 0.12
C VAL A 744 33.75 13.73 -0.39
N ASP A 745 33.58 13.73 -1.70
CA ASP A 745 32.27 13.90 -2.32
C ASP A 745 31.47 12.58 -2.26
N VAL A 746 32.15 11.44 -2.47
CA VAL A 746 31.52 10.12 -2.51
C VAL A 746 32.20 9.10 -1.60
N ILE A 747 31.43 8.39 -0.78
CA ILE A 747 31.82 7.16 -0.09
C ILE A 747 31.29 5.96 -0.90
N SER A 748 32.21 5.15 -1.43
CA SER A 748 31.91 3.91 -2.15
C SER A 748 32.06 2.70 -1.23
N MET A 749 30.97 1.98 -0.99
CA MET A 749 30.88 0.84 -0.09
C MET A 749 30.45 -0.43 -0.85
N SER A 750 31.43 -1.16 -1.38
CA SER A 750 31.21 -2.44 -2.06
C SER A 750 31.13 -3.62 -1.06
N LEU A 751 30.39 -3.41 0.03
CA LEU A 751 30.29 -4.27 1.21
C LEU A 751 28.87 -4.19 1.79
N GLY A 752 28.51 -5.15 2.64
CA GLY A 752 27.22 -5.10 3.32
C GLY A 752 27.06 -6.16 4.41
N ALA A 753 25.94 -6.06 5.12
CA ALA A 753 25.41 -7.07 6.02
C ALA A 753 24.04 -7.53 5.51
N PRO A 754 23.66 -8.82 5.68
CA PRO A 754 22.36 -9.31 5.22
C PRO A 754 21.21 -8.68 6.02
N GLY A 755 20.11 -8.36 5.34
CA GLY A 755 18.91 -7.79 5.97
C GLY A 755 19.07 -6.31 6.36
N PHE A 756 18.29 -5.88 7.35
CA PHE A 756 18.16 -4.49 7.76
C PHE A 756 18.95 -4.24 9.05
N SER A 757 19.90 -3.29 9.00
CA SER A 757 20.74 -2.86 10.12
C SER A 757 20.43 -1.41 10.48
N PRO A 758 19.45 -1.13 11.37
CA PRO A 758 19.03 0.23 11.74
C PRO A 758 20.17 1.14 12.21
N GLU A 759 21.24 0.56 12.73
CA GLU A 759 22.45 1.28 13.14
C GLU A 759 23.19 1.97 11.98
N MET A 760 22.90 1.62 10.72
CA MET A 760 23.47 2.28 9.54
C MET A 760 22.67 3.50 9.06
N ILE A 761 21.43 3.71 9.56
CA ILE A 761 20.58 4.85 9.15
C ILE A 761 21.26 6.18 9.49
N GLU A 762 21.54 6.39 10.77
CA GLU A 762 22.13 7.63 11.28
C GLU A 762 23.48 7.99 10.63
N PRO A 763 24.46 7.08 10.49
CA PRO A 763 25.73 7.43 9.85
C PRO A 763 25.62 7.72 8.35
N VAL A 764 24.68 7.11 7.63
CA VAL A 764 24.42 7.44 6.22
C VAL A 764 23.81 8.84 6.11
N GLN A 765 22.78 9.14 6.91
CA GLN A 765 22.15 10.45 6.97
C GLN A 765 23.14 11.55 7.36
N ASN A 766 24.00 11.30 8.35
CA ASN A 766 24.98 12.28 8.80
C ASN A 766 26.11 12.50 7.78
N ALA A 767 26.46 11.49 6.96
CA ALA A 767 27.38 11.67 5.85
C ALA A 767 26.76 12.55 4.76
N HIS A 768 25.51 12.26 4.38
CA HIS A 768 24.74 13.07 3.43
C HIS A 768 24.55 14.51 3.88
N ALA A 769 24.16 14.71 5.14
CA ALA A 769 23.98 16.04 5.72
C ALA A 769 25.28 16.85 5.71
N ALA A 770 26.44 16.19 5.79
CA ALA A 770 27.76 16.80 5.69
C ALA A 770 28.24 17.03 4.24
N GLY A 771 27.42 16.70 3.24
CA GLY A 771 27.75 16.86 1.82
C GLY A 771 28.46 15.66 1.18
N THR A 772 28.49 14.49 1.83
CA THR A 772 29.13 13.27 1.30
C THR A 772 28.08 12.22 0.97
N VAL A 773 27.99 11.84 -0.32
CA VAL A 773 27.03 10.84 -0.80
C VAL A 773 27.54 9.42 -0.53
N VAL A 774 26.65 8.53 -0.11
CA VAL A 774 26.95 7.10 0.11
C VAL A 774 26.42 6.26 -1.05
N VAL A 775 27.31 5.57 -1.76
CA VAL A 775 26.99 4.62 -2.82
C VAL A 775 27.34 3.21 -2.34
N ALA A 776 26.36 2.32 -2.29
CA ALA A 776 26.51 0.99 -1.70
C ALA A 776 25.99 -0.13 -2.60
N SER A 777 26.59 -1.32 -2.50
CA SER A 777 26.10 -2.50 -3.20
C SER A 777 24.77 -2.98 -2.62
N ALA A 778 23.81 -3.36 -3.47
CA ALA A 778 22.50 -3.82 -3.03
C ALA A 778 22.51 -5.22 -2.36
N GLY A 779 23.58 -6.01 -2.59
CA GLY A 779 23.70 -7.41 -2.15
C GLY A 779 23.76 -8.42 -3.29
N ASN A 780 24.00 -9.70 -2.97
CA ASN A 780 24.17 -10.78 -3.97
C ASN A 780 23.30 -12.03 -3.69
N ASP A 781 22.21 -11.88 -2.95
CA ASP A 781 21.33 -12.98 -2.56
C ASP A 781 20.12 -13.17 -3.50
N GLY A 782 20.01 -12.33 -4.53
CA GLY A 782 18.99 -12.42 -5.58
C GLY A 782 17.73 -11.59 -5.30
N GLN A 783 16.75 -11.68 -6.20
CA GLN A 783 15.49 -10.94 -6.10
C GLN A 783 14.73 -11.27 -4.80
N GLY A 784 14.10 -10.25 -4.19
CA GLY A 784 13.42 -10.33 -2.90
C GLY A 784 14.38 -10.32 -1.71
N THR A 785 15.58 -9.74 -1.90
CA THR A 785 16.56 -9.55 -0.82
C THR A 785 17.31 -8.24 -1.02
N SER A 786 17.83 -7.67 0.06
CA SER A 786 18.80 -6.58 0.09
C SER A 786 19.66 -6.65 1.36
N GLY A 787 20.66 -5.77 1.47
CA GLY A 787 21.50 -5.68 2.66
C GLY A 787 21.93 -4.24 2.98
N SER A 788 22.17 -3.96 4.27
CA SER A 788 22.65 -2.64 4.72
C SER A 788 24.15 -2.46 4.46
N PRO A 789 24.61 -1.24 4.10
CA PRO A 789 23.81 -0.01 4.02
C PRO A 789 23.06 0.19 2.69
N GLY A 790 23.20 -0.72 1.72
CA GLY A 790 22.56 -0.61 0.41
C GLY A 790 21.04 -0.59 0.42
N ASN A 791 20.38 -0.92 1.52
CA ASN A 791 18.93 -0.79 1.67
C ASN A 791 18.49 0.38 2.56
N VAL A 792 19.41 1.15 3.14
CA VAL A 792 19.07 2.41 3.81
C VAL A 792 18.52 3.36 2.75
N TYR A 793 17.39 4.02 3.04
CA TYR A 793 16.67 4.84 2.06
C TYR A 793 17.54 5.91 1.40
N GLU A 794 18.40 6.59 2.17
CA GLU A 794 19.31 7.61 1.66
C GLU A 794 20.56 7.03 0.96
N SER A 795 20.79 5.73 0.97
CA SER A 795 21.91 5.15 0.22
C SER A 795 21.57 5.01 -1.26
N ILE A 796 22.53 5.34 -2.14
CA ILE A 796 22.43 4.98 -3.55
C ILE A 796 22.75 3.49 -3.69
N ALA A 797 21.70 2.68 -3.78
CA ALA A 797 21.77 1.23 -3.85
C ALA A 797 22.03 0.77 -5.28
N VAL A 798 23.03 -0.09 -5.49
CA VAL A 798 23.47 -0.47 -6.84
C VAL A 798 23.32 -1.97 -7.13
N GLY A 799 22.48 -2.28 -8.13
CA GLY A 799 22.30 -3.62 -8.70
C GLY A 799 23.32 -3.95 -9.81
N ALA A 800 23.47 -5.24 -10.14
CA ALA A 800 24.49 -5.72 -11.08
C ALA A 800 23.90 -6.16 -12.42
N SER A 801 24.31 -5.49 -13.51
CA SER A 801 24.00 -5.86 -14.89
C SER A 801 25.14 -6.61 -15.58
N ASN A 802 24.81 -7.37 -16.62
CA ASN A 802 25.77 -8.04 -17.50
C ASN A 802 25.92 -7.30 -18.84
N SER A 803 26.87 -7.75 -19.66
CA SER A 803 27.19 -7.14 -20.96
C SER A 803 26.06 -7.13 -21.99
N ASN A 804 24.99 -7.89 -21.77
CA ASN A 804 23.77 -7.87 -22.61
C ASN A 804 22.67 -6.98 -22.01
N GLN A 805 23.00 -6.12 -21.05
CA GLN A 805 22.06 -5.26 -20.33
C GLN A 805 21.03 -6.01 -19.46
N GLY A 806 21.19 -7.32 -19.25
CA GLY A 806 20.34 -8.06 -18.31
C GLY A 806 20.87 -8.01 -16.87
N ILE A 807 19.98 -7.94 -15.87
CA ILE A 807 20.35 -8.03 -14.45
C ILE A 807 20.81 -9.43 -14.08
N ALA A 808 21.90 -9.51 -13.33
CA ALA A 808 22.46 -10.78 -12.87
C ALA A 808 21.49 -11.49 -11.91
N GLY A 809 21.37 -12.81 -12.02
CA GLY A 809 20.47 -13.59 -11.15
C GLY A 809 20.84 -13.52 -9.67
N PHE A 810 22.09 -13.24 -9.34
CA PHE A 810 22.54 -13.01 -7.96
C PHE A 810 22.24 -11.57 -7.48
N SER A 811 21.98 -10.61 -8.37
CA SER A 811 21.79 -9.22 -7.94
C SER A 811 20.58 -9.14 -7.02
N SER A 812 20.82 -8.66 -5.80
CA SER A 812 19.78 -8.30 -4.85
C SER A 812 18.94 -7.13 -5.36
N GLY A 813 17.72 -7.06 -4.85
CA GLY A 813 16.71 -6.06 -5.11
C GLY A 813 15.36 -6.53 -4.57
N GLU A 814 14.63 -5.63 -3.92
CA GLU A 814 13.33 -5.88 -3.29
C GLU A 814 12.54 -4.57 -3.13
N VAL A 815 11.24 -4.70 -2.89
CA VAL A 815 10.43 -3.60 -2.36
C VAL A 815 10.48 -3.71 -0.84
N VAL A 816 10.98 -2.66 -0.19
CA VAL A 816 11.10 -2.57 1.27
C VAL A 816 9.82 -1.98 1.83
N ASP A 817 9.26 -2.62 2.85
CA ASP A 817 8.16 -2.10 3.65
C ASP A 817 8.73 -1.46 4.91
N THR A 818 8.68 -0.13 4.97
CA THR A 818 9.40 0.64 5.98
C THR A 818 8.99 0.27 7.40
N ALA A 819 7.69 0.07 7.65
CA ALA A 819 7.18 -0.23 8.99
C ALA A 819 7.48 -1.68 9.42
N ASN A 820 7.51 -2.62 8.47
CA ASN A 820 7.71 -4.04 8.76
C ASN A 820 9.19 -4.46 8.77
N ASP A 821 10.00 -3.87 7.90
CA ASP A 821 11.40 -4.25 7.70
C ASP A 821 12.37 -3.50 8.62
N TRP A 822 12.04 -2.26 9.03
CA TRP A 822 12.87 -1.45 9.90
C TRP A 822 12.34 -1.34 11.32
N ASN A 823 13.25 -1.37 12.29
CA ASN A 823 12.94 -1.05 13.67
C ASN A 823 13.23 0.43 13.95
N SER A 824 12.17 1.21 14.14
CA SER A 824 12.22 2.67 14.35
C SER A 824 12.84 3.47 13.18
N PRO A 825 12.31 3.33 11.94
CA PRO A 825 12.75 4.15 10.81
C PRO A 825 12.39 5.63 11.03
N PRO A 826 13.06 6.56 10.35
CA PRO A 826 12.67 7.97 10.32
C PRO A 826 11.25 8.14 9.77
N ALA A 827 10.45 9.01 10.41
CA ALA A 827 9.04 9.20 10.05
C ALA A 827 8.81 9.76 8.63
N TYR A 828 9.82 10.40 8.03
CA TYR A 828 9.73 10.94 6.67
C TYR A 828 10.05 9.92 5.57
N TRP A 829 10.49 8.71 5.94
CA TRP A 829 10.67 7.65 4.95
C TRP A 829 9.31 7.24 4.39
N PRO A 830 9.21 6.95 3.08
CA PRO A 830 7.96 6.51 2.49
C PRO A 830 7.56 5.15 3.07
N ASP A 831 6.26 4.85 3.11
CA ASP A 831 5.73 3.56 3.61
C ASP A 831 6.37 2.36 2.90
N GLN A 832 6.68 2.52 1.61
CA GLN A 832 7.46 1.57 0.82
C GLN A 832 8.44 2.27 -0.12
N TYR A 833 9.58 1.62 -0.38
CA TYR A 833 10.53 2.05 -1.41
C TYR A 833 11.24 0.87 -2.06
N THR A 834 11.76 1.08 -3.26
CA THR A 834 12.35 0.01 -4.09
C THR A 834 13.88 0.08 -4.11
N VAL A 835 14.50 -1.07 -3.87
CA VAL A 835 15.95 -1.33 -3.99
C VAL A 835 16.19 -2.29 -5.17
N PRO A 836 17.22 -2.11 -6.01
CA PRO A 836 18.21 -1.04 -5.98
C PRO A 836 17.66 0.31 -6.51
N THR A 837 18.39 1.40 -6.26
CA THR A 837 18.15 2.71 -6.86
C THR A 837 18.40 2.65 -8.37
N VAL A 838 19.56 2.09 -8.76
CA VAL A 838 19.97 1.90 -10.16
C VAL A 838 20.79 0.63 -10.32
N ALA A 839 20.96 0.17 -11.56
CA ALA A 839 21.87 -0.90 -11.93
C ALA A 839 23.13 -0.39 -12.64
N ALA A 840 24.22 -1.14 -12.50
CA ALA A 840 25.49 -0.87 -13.18
C ALA A 840 26.24 -2.18 -13.54
N PRO A 841 27.26 -2.13 -14.41
CA PRO A 841 28.00 -3.31 -14.84
C PRO A 841 28.66 -4.06 -13.66
N GLY A 842 28.28 -5.32 -13.45
CA GLY A 842 28.75 -6.12 -12.31
C GLY A 842 29.07 -7.59 -12.62
N VAL A 843 29.25 -7.97 -13.90
CA VAL A 843 29.49 -9.36 -14.32
C VAL A 843 30.71 -9.47 -15.23
N ASN A 844 31.73 -10.21 -14.77
CA ASN A 844 33.05 -10.32 -15.40
C ASN A 844 33.71 -8.94 -15.60
N THR A 845 33.72 -8.12 -14.55
CA THR A 845 34.24 -6.76 -14.59
C THR A 845 35.77 -6.77 -14.58
N LEU A 846 36.40 -6.26 -15.64
CA LEU A 846 37.85 -6.09 -15.71
C LEU A 846 38.29 -4.89 -14.86
N SER A 847 39.22 -5.12 -13.94
CA SER A 847 39.87 -4.05 -13.16
C SER A 847 41.25 -4.47 -12.64
N SER A 848 41.93 -3.58 -11.92
CA SER A 848 43.22 -3.80 -11.25
C SER A 848 43.14 -4.87 -10.15
N VAL A 849 44.23 -5.59 -9.92
CA VAL A 849 44.39 -6.53 -8.79
C VAL A 849 45.80 -6.45 -8.21
N PRO A 850 46.04 -6.86 -6.95
CA PRO A 850 47.35 -6.75 -6.32
C PRO A 850 48.51 -7.37 -7.13
N GLY A 851 49.71 -6.78 -7.02
CA GLY A 851 50.90 -7.23 -7.74
C GLY A 851 51.03 -6.66 -9.15
N GLY A 852 50.28 -5.60 -9.47
CA GLY A 852 50.35 -4.87 -10.75
C GLY A 852 49.68 -5.56 -11.93
N GLY A 853 48.66 -6.38 -11.68
CA GLY A 853 47.94 -7.15 -12.69
C GLY A 853 46.48 -6.71 -12.85
N TYR A 854 45.76 -7.37 -13.75
CA TYR A 854 44.34 -7.07 -14.02
C TYR A 854 43.54 -8.37 -14.05
N SER A 855 42.26 -8.32 -13.67
CA SER A 855 41.35 -9.47 -13.69
C SER A 855 39.93 -9.07 -14.05
N ASP A 856 39.31 -9.86 -14.93
CA ASP A 856 37.89 -9.84 -15.31
C ASP A 856 37.09 -10.96 -14.61
N ALA A 857 37.67 -11.63 -13.61
CA ALA A 857 37.05 -12.77 -12.95
C ALA A 857 36.01 -12.40 -11.89
N TYR A 858 35.88 -11.12 -11.54
CA TYR A 858 35.04 -10.63 -10.46
C TYR A 858 33.62 -10.35 -10.96
N SER A 859 32.62 -10.79 -10.19
CA SER A 859 31.21 -10.53 -10.43
C SER A 859 30.49 -10.32 -9.09
N GLY A 860 29.63 -9.31 -9.03
CA GLY A 860 28.91 -8.91 -7.83
C GLY A 860 28.36 -7.49 -7.96
N THR A 861 27.39 -7.14 -7.14
CA THR A 861 26.98 -5.73 -6.93
C THR A 861 28.15 -4.89 -6.40
N SER A 862 29.14 -5.50 -5.75
CA SER A 862 30.44 -4.88 -5.42
C SER A 862 31.21 -4.32 -6.63
N MET A 863 31.03 -4.88 -7.82
CA MET A 863 31.67 -4.37 -9.04
C MET A 863 30.80 -3.31 -9.74
N ALA A 864 29.51 -3.27 -9.42
CA ALA A 864 28.56 -2.30 -9.98
C ALA A 864 28.61 -0.96 -9.21
N ALA A 865 28.63 -0.99 -7.88
CA ALA A 865 28.75 0.19 -7.02
C ALA A 865 29.88 1.18 -7.40
N PRO A 866 31.12 0.74 -7.70
CA PRO A 866 32.18 1.66 -8.11
C PRO A 866 31.96 2.31 -9.48
N HIS A 867 31.15 1.71 -10.37
CA HIS A 867 30.78 2.38 -11.61
C HIS A 867 29.90 3.61 -11.31
N VAL A 868 28.87 3.45 -10.47
CA VAL A 868 27.98 4.56 -10.08
C VAL A 868 28.75 5.62 -9.29
N SER A 869 29.64 5.22 -8.37
CA SER A 869 30.51 6.14 -7.64
C SER A 869 31.37 6.99 -8.58
N GLY A 870 31.90 6.37 -9.64
CA GLY A 870 32.63 7.09 -10.68
C GLY A 870 31.74 8.02 -11.52
N VAL A 871 30.50 7.64 -11.82
CA VAL A 871 29.54 8.50 -12.53
C VAL A 871 29.20 9.75 -11.72
N VAL A 872 28.94 9.60 -10.42
CA VAL A 872 28.71 10.75 -9.52
C VAL A 872 29.94 11.67 -9.50
N ALA A 873 31.15 11.10 -9.38
CA ALA A 873 32.38 11.89 -9.42
C ALA A 873 32.63 12.60 -10.77
N LEU A 874 32.17 12.06 -11.90
CA LEU A 874 32.22 12.75 -13.18
C LEU A 874 31.29 13.98 -13.19
N ALA A 875 30.11 13.88 -12.59
CA ALA A 875 29.16 14.99 -12.49
C ALA A 875 29.68 16.10 -11.58
N GLU A 876 30.14 15.77 -10.37
CA GLU A 876 30.80 16.72 -9.45
C GLU A 876 31.96 17.45 -10.11
N SER A 877 32.69 16.75 -10.98
CA SER A 877 33.82 17.33 -11.72
C SER A 877 33.39 18.21 -12.90
N ALA A 878 32.28 17.87 -13.56
CA ALA A 878 31.78 18.60 -14.72
C ALA A 878 31.08 19.91 -14.35
N LEU A 879 30.42 19.94 -13.19
CA LEU A 879 29.56 21.02 -12.77
C LEU A 879 30.32 21.93 -11.79
N ASP A 880 30.30 23.24 -12.04
CA ASP A 880 30.99 24.23 -11.19
C ASP A 880 30.17 24.55 -9.90
N ARG A 881 29.46 23.56 -9.33
CA ARG A 881 28.62 23.65 -8.12
C ARG A 881 28.65 22.33 -7.33
N GLU A 882 28.40 22.41 -6.02
CA GLU A 882 28.23 21.21 -5.19
C GLU A 882 26.86 20.58 -5.50
N LEU A 883 26.82 19.27 -5.74
CA LEU A 883 25.58 18.54 -5.95
C LEU A 883 25.03 18.04 -4.62
N SER A 884 23.73 18.23 -4.40
CA SER A 884 23.07 17.60 -3.26
C SER A 884 22.81 16.11 -3.53
N PRO A 885 22.75 15.26 -2.49
CA PRO A 885 22.38 13.86 -2.66
C PRO A 885 21.02 13.65 -3.36
N ALA A 886 20.05 14.53 -3.08
CA ALA A 886 18.72 14.48 -3.69
C ALA A 886 18.76 14.75 -5.20
N GLU A 887 19.54 15.74 -5.65
CA GLU A 887 19.75 16.00 -7.08
C GLU A 887 20.40 14.81 -7.79
N ILE A 888 21.38 14.17 -7.13
CA ILE A 888 22.04 12.97 -7.65
C ILE A 888 21.03 11.83 -7.78
N GLU A 889 20.21 11.57 -6.76
CA GLU A 889 19.22 10.49 -6.80
C GLU A 889 18.18 10.75 -7.89
N GLN A 890 17.63 11.94 -7.98
CA GLN A 890 16.67 12.32 -9.03
C GLN A 890 17.27 12.17 -10.42
N ALA A 891 18.50 12.65 -10.63
CA ALA A 891 19.14 12.54 -11.93
C ALA A 891 19.41 11.07 -12.29
N LEU A 892 19.76 10.22 -11.32
CA LEU A 892 19.87 8.78 -11.53
C LEU A 892 18.51 8.17 -11.93
N GLU A 893 17.43 8.58 -11.29
CA GLU A 893 16.08 8.11 -11.64
C GLU A 893 15.64 8.52 -13.04
N ALA A 894 15.83 9.78 -13.39
CA ALA A 894 15.35 10.36 -14.64
C ALA A 894 16.13 9.88 -15.87
N THR A 895 17.41 9.51 -15.69
CA THR A 895 18.33 9.28 -16.81
C THR A 895 18.77 7.83 -16.98
N ALA A 896 18.55 6.97 -15.99
CA ALA A 896 18.87 5.56 -16.09
C ALA A 896 18.01 4.87 -17.17
N VAL A 897 18.63 3.94 -17.90
CA VAL A 897 18.03 3.34 -19.09
C VAL A 897 17.60 1.90 -18.83
N LYS A 898 16.32 1.60 -19.09
CA LYS A 898 15.78 0.25 -19.06
C LYS A 898 15.69 -0.36 -20.47
N PRO A 899 15.97 -1.67 -20.62
CA PRO A 899 15.63 -2.36 -21.86
C PRO A 899 14.10 -2.48 -22.00
N GLY A 900 13.60 -2.55 -23.24
CA GLY A 900 12.15 -2.54 -23.52
C GLY A 900 11.37 -3.76 -23.01
N ASP A 901 12.04 -4.76 -22.45
CA ASP A 901 11.47 -5.94 -21.77
C ASP A 901 11.65 -5.90 -20.24
N ALA A 902 11.99 -4.73 -19.67
CA ALA A 902 12.06 -4.56 -18.23
C ALA A 902 10.69 -4.71 -17.55
N PRO A 903 10.64 -5.14 -16.26
CA PRO A 903 9.38 -5.37 -15.55
C PRO A 903 8.50 -4.13 -15.40
N ALA A 904 9.10 -2.96 -15.19
CA ALA A 904 8.41 -1.67 -15.07
C ALA A 904 8.75 -0.75 -16.26
N PRO A 905 7.83 0.15 -16.64
CA PRO A 905 8.07 1.12 -17.70
C PRO A 905 9.20 2.12 -17.35
N PRO A 906 9.73 2.85 -18.33
CA PRO A 906 10.65 3.96 -18.08
C PRO A 906 10.02 5.00 -17.13
N GLY A 907 10.77 5.45 -16.13
CA GLY A 907 10.32 6.43 -15.14
C GLY A 907 9.79 5.86 -13.82
N GLU A 908 9.57 4.54 -13.72
CA GLU A 908 9.19 3.86 -12.47
C GLU A 908 10.33 2.97 -11.98
N ARG A 909 10.51 2.77 -10.66
CA ARG A 909 11.52 1.83 -10.12
C ARG A 909 10.99 0.39 -10.13
N ASP A 910 11.88 -0.59 -10.36
CA ASP A 910 11.59 -2.01 -10.12
C ASP A 910 12.70 -2.71 -9.33
N ASP A 911 12.37 -3.84 -8.70
CA ASP A 911 13.27 -4.60 -7.81
C ASP A 911 14.40 -5.35 -8.54
N ARG A 912 14.58 -5.13 -9.85
CA ARG A 912 15.69 -5.69 -10.64
C ARG A 912 16.61 -4.60 -11.15
N TYR A 913 16.07 -3.65 -11.90
CA TYR A 913 16.80 -2.59 -12.56
C TYR A 913 16.88 -1.31 -11.72
N GLY A 914 16.09 -1.19 -10.65
CA GLY A 914 15.82 0.11 -10.05
C GLY A 914 15.17 1.02 -11.08
N SER A 915 15.72 2.22 -11.25
CA SER A 915 15.34 3.14 -12.32
C SER A 915 15.93 2.77 -13.68
N GLY A 916 16.92 1.86 -13.74
CA GLY A 916 17.58 1.44 -14.97
C GLY A 916 19.08 1.27 -14.81
N ILE A 917 19.77 1.00 -15.93
CA ILE A 917 21.23 1.04 -15.99
C ILE A 917 21.68 2.49 -16.13
N VAL A 918 22.57 2.95 -15.25
CA VAL A 918 23.08 4.34 -15.26
C VAL A 918 23.70 4.73 -16.61
N ASP A 919 23.38 5.93 -17.11
CA ASP A 919 24.02 6.56 -18.28
C ASP A 919 24.73 7.84 -17.83
N ALA A 920 26.06 7.82 -17.83
CA ALA A 920 26.90 8.92 -17.33
C ALA A 920 26.70 10.23 -18.11
N ASN A 921 26.47 10.16 -19.43
CA ASN A 921 26.34 11.37 -20.24
C ASN A 921 24.98 12.03 -20.02
N ALA A 922 23.91 11.23 -20.00
CA ALA A 922 22.56 11.71 -19.73
C ALA A 922 22.44 12.24 -18.30
N PHE A 923 23.03 11.55 -17.33
CA PHE A 923 23.09 11.96 -15.93
C PHE A 923 23.68 13.36 -15.75
N ILE A 924 24.88 13.62 -16.31
CA ILE A 924 25.51 14.94 -16.22
C ILE A 924 24.71 15.99 -16.99
N ALA A 925 24.18 15.66 -18.17
CA ALA A 925 23.40 16.60 -18.97
C ALA A 925 22.08 17.01 -18.30
N PHE A 926 21.47 16.11 -17.52
CA PHE A 926 20.30 16.43 -16.71
C PHE A 926 20.68 17.42 -15.60
N LEU A 927 21.75 17.14 -14.85
CA LEU A 927 22.21 17.99 -13.76
C LEU A 927 22.72 19.37 -14.22
N ASP A 928 23.31 19.46 -15.43
CA ASP A 928 23.69 20.73 -16.08
C ASP A 928 22.47 21.57 -16.47
N GLY A 929 21.32 20.93 -16.71
CA GLY A 929 20.05 21.59 -17.02
C GLY A 929 19.22 22.02 -15.80
N VAL A 930 19.58 21.56 -14.60
CA VAL A 930 18.91 21.88 -13.32
C VAL A 930 19.82 22.81 -12.51
N GLU A 931 19.51 24.10 -12.43
CA GLU A 931 20.22 25.06 -11.58
C GLU A 931 19.44 25.37 -10.28
N GLY A 932 19.43 24.39 -9.37
CA GLY A 932 19.13 24.60 -7.96
C GLY A 932 17.65 24.52 -7.56
N SER A 933 17.43 23.97 -6.38
CA SER A 933 16.14 23.87 -5.73
C SER A 933 16.13 24.65 -4.41
N ILE A 934 14.97 25.19 -4.04
CA ILE A 934 14.73 25.76 -2.71
C ILE A 934 13.98 24.72 -1.91
N PRO A 935 14.62 24.10 -0.91
CA PRO A 935 13.90 23.29 0.06
C PRO A 935 13.07 24.19 0.96
N TRP A 936 11.83 23.79 1.19
CA TRP A 936 10.93 24.40 2.16
C TRP A 936 10.39 23.33 3.11
N THR A 937 10.02 23.75 4.32
CA THR A 937 9.35 22.88 5.29
C THR A 937 8.21 23.65 5.94
N VAL A 938 7.06 23.00 6.06
CA VAL A 938 5.93 23.44 6.90
C VAL A 938 5.85 22.51 8.09
N SER A 939 5.82 23.05 9.31
CA SER A 939 5.72 22.25 10.54
C SER A 939 4.65 22.76 11.50
N LEU A 940 4.03 21.81 12.21
CA LEU A 940 3.16 22.07 13.36
C LEU A 940 4.00 22.10 14.64
N ALA A 941 3.92 23.21 15.39
CA ALA A 941 4.78 23.42 16.54
C ALA A 941 4.46 22.50 17.73
N ASP A 942 3.20 22.12 17.96
CA ASP A 942 2.83 21.31 19.13
C ASP A 942 2.96 19.81 18.88
N THR A 943 2.65 19.34 17.66
CA THR A 943 2.71 17.91 17.30
C THR A 943 4.03 17.49 16.66
N GLY A 944 4.80 18.43 16.11
CA GLY A 944 6.05 18.14 15.39
C GLY A 944 5.84 17.54 14.01
N ASP A 945 4.58 17.40 13.56
CA ASP A 945 4.25 16.94 12.22
C ASP A 945 4.73 17.97 11.19
N SER A 946 5.34 17.48 10.11
CA SER A 946 5.97 18.35 9.12
C SER A 946 5.95 17.77 7.72
N THR A 947 5.81 18.64 6.73
CA THR A 947 5.94 18.30 5.31
C THR A 947 7.02 19.18 4.70
N SER A 948 7.93 18.55 3.96
CA SER A 948 8.97 19.24 3.21
C SER A 948 8.83 19.01 1.72
N GLY A 949 9.23 19.98 0.92
CA GLY A 949 9.32 19.85 -0.52
C GLY A 949 10.39 20.77 -1.08
N GLU A 950 10.58 20.72 -2.39
CA GLU A 950 11.52 21.58 -3.09
C GLU A 950 10.82 22.32 -4.22
N VAL A 951 11.17 23.59 -4.42
CA VAL A 951 10.73 24.40 -5.57
C VAL A 951 11.94 24.77 -6.40
N TYR A 952 11.94 24.42 -7.68
CA TYR A 952 13.08 24.68 -8.56
C TYR A 952 13.15 26.16 -8.94
N LEU A 953 14.35 26.74 -8.82
CA LEU A 953 14.63 28.10 -9.27
C LEU A 953 15.11 28.07 -10.71
N GLU A 954 14.31 28.61 -11.62
CA GLU A 954 14.74 28.79 -13.00
C GLU A 954 15.41 30.16 -13.17
N GLU A 955 16.72 30.20 -13.47
CA GLU A 955 17.29 31.36 -14.17
C GLU A 955 16.95 31.26 -15.67
N SER A 956 16.45 32.39 -16.19
CA SER A 956 16.02 32.52 -17.57
C SER A 956 17.21 32.51 -18.54
N ASP A 957 17.73 31.35 -18.92
CA ASP A 957 18.65 31.16 -20.06
C ASP A 957 18.76 29.64 -20.37
N GLY A 958 18.15 28.98 -21.35
CA GLY A 958 17.34 29.37 -22.47
C GLY A 958 17.47 28.31 -23.59
N VAL A 959 16.71 27.21 -23.50
CA VAL A 959 16.42 26.32 -24.65
C VAL A 959 14.90 26.24 -24.77
N ALA A 960 14.35 26.54 -25.95
CA ALA A 960 12.91 26.45 -26.16
C ALA A 960 12.53 25.01 -26.53
N GLY A 961 11.82 24.33 -25.63
CA GLY A 961 11.21 23.03 -25.87
C GLY A 961 9.69 23.16 -25.96
N PHE A 962 9.05 22.31 -26.75
CA PHE A 962 7.61 22.34 -26.99
C PHE A 962 6.97 20.95 -26.92
N GLN A 963 5.92 20.82 -26.12
CA GLN A 963 5.11 19.61 -26.03
C GLN A 963 3.72 19.82 -26.63
N ILE A 964 3.23 18.83 -27.39
CA ILE A 964 1.80 18.71 -27.70
C ILE A 964 1.05 18.21 -26.45
N ALA A 965 0.27 19.09 -25.82
CA ALA A 965 -0.46 18.81 -24.58
C ALA A 965 -1.84 18.20 -24.83
N ALA A 966 -2.51 18.59 -25.92
CA ALA A 966 -3.80 18.02 -26.33
C ALA A 966 -4.03 18.19 -27.83
N VAL A 967 -4.79 17.27 -28.43
CA VAL A 967 -5.31 17.40 -29.78
C VAL A 967 -6.81 17.10 -29.75
N GLU A 968 -7.62 18.07 -30.14
CA GLU A 968 -9.06 17.87 -30.35
C GLU A 968 -9.38 17.90 -31.83
N THR A 969 -10.26 17.00 -32.28
CA THR A 969 -10.66 16.90 -33.69
C THR A 969 -12.18 16.94 -33.86
N ASN A 970 -12.64 17.26 -35.07
CA ASN A 970 -14.07 17.25 -35.42
C ASN A 970 -14.56 15.90 -35.99
N THR A 971 -13.93 14.79 -35.61
CA THR A 971 -14.33 13.44 -36.01
C THR A 971 -15.57 12.95 -35.25
N PRO A 972 -16.47 12.13 -35.84
CA PRO A 972 -16.46 11.62 -37.22
C PRO A 972 -16.80 12.69 -38.26
N LEU A 973 -16.08 12.69 -39.39
CA LEU A 973 -16.32 13.58 -40.54
C LEU A 973 -17.17 12.89 -41.60
N VAL A 974 -17.83 13.67 -42.46
CA VAL A 974 -18.37 13.18 -43.74
C VAL A 974 -17.38 13.51 -44.85
N GLU A 975 -17.20 12.61 -45.81
CA GLU A 975 -16.35 12.85 -46.98
C GLU A 975 -16.65 14.21 -47.64
N GLY A 976 -15.58 14.98 -47.89
CA GLY A 976 -15.66 16.34 -48.42
C GLY A 976 -15.81 17.43 -47.35
N GLU A 977 -15.91 17.07 -46.07
CA GLU A 977 -15.74 17.99 -44.94
C GLU A 977 -14.25 18.24 -44.63
N THR A 978 -13.97 19.37 -43.99
CA THR A 978 -12.62 19.76 -43.58
C THR A 978 -12.34 19.21 -42.19
N LEU A 979 -11.22 18.49 -42.03
CA LEU A 979 -10.72 18.08 -40.72
C LEU A 979 -10.16 19.29 -39.99
N GLU A 980 -10.78 19.66 -38.87
CA GLU A 980 -10.33 20.72 -37.97
C GLU A 980 -9.63 20.09 -36.77
N LEU A 981 -8.42 20.56 -36.49
CA LEU A 981 -7.54 20.08 -35.43
C LEU A 981 -7.21 21.24 -34.50
N ASN A 982 -7.72 21.24 -33.28
CA ASN A 982 -7.30 22.19 -32.24
C ASN A 982 -6.18 21.55 -31.44
N VAL A 983 -4.96 22.03 -31.67
CA VAL A 983 -3.76 21.53 -31.01
C VAL A 983 -3.35 22.49 -29.92
N THR A 984 -3.26 21.99 -28.69
CA THR A 984 -2.72 22.72 -27.54
C THR A 984 -1.24 22.41 -27.44
N VAL A 985 -0.42 23.45 -27.55
CA VAL A 985 1.05 23.35 -27.46
C VAL A 985 1.51 24.12 -26.24
N GLU A 986 2.33 23.46 -25.44
CA GLU A 986 2.93 24.02 -24.24
C GLU A 986 4.42 24.20 -24.44
N SER A 987 4.95 25.35 -24.01
CA SER A 987 6.39 25.53 -23.92
C SER A 987 6.91 24.88 -22.64
N ILE A 988 7.69 23.82 -22.81
CA ILE A 988 8.33 23.06 -21.73
C ILE A 988 9.80 23.46 -21.54
N GLY A 989 10.27 24.51 -22.23
CA GLY A 989 11.63 25.00 -22.11
C GLY A 989 11.70 26.47 -21.66
N GLY A 990 12.75 26.82 -20.94
CA GLY A 990 12.94 28.12 -20.28
C GLY A 990 13.24 29.32 -21.19
N ALA A 991 13.01 29.21 -22.52
CA ALA A 991 13.18 30.33 -23.45
C ALA A 991 12.03 30.48 -24.43
N ASN A 992 11.80 31.73 -24.85
CA ASN A 992 10.90 32.00 -25.96
C ASN A 992 11.40 31.30 -27.23
N GLY A 993 10.58 30.42 -27.78
CA GLY A 993 10.91 29.70 -29.01
C GLY A 993 9.90 29.94 -30.11
N THR A 994 10.23 29.45 -31.29
CA THR A 994 9.29 29.34 -32.39
C THR A 994 9.45 27.97 -33.02
N GLN A 995 8.36 27.21 -33.12
CA GLN A 995 8.41 25.86 -33.69
C GLN A 995 7.24 25.59 -34.64
N ASN A 996 7.46 24.68 -35.58
CA ASN A 996 6.42 24.19 -36.48
C ASN A 996 5.70 23.00 -35.86
N ILE A 997 4.37 23.04 -35.94
CA ILE A 997 3.48 21.94 -35.58
C ILE A 997 2.93 21.36 -36.87
N THR A 998 3.16 20.08 -37.10
CA THR A 998 2.76 19.38 -38.33
C THR A 998 1.80 18.25 -37.99
N ALA A 999 0.63 18.26 -38.62
CA ALA A 999 -0.30 17.15 -38.63
C ALA A 999 -0.18 16.41 -39.97
N GLN A 1000 0.06 15.10 -39.96
CA GLN A 1000 0.25 14.29 -41.17
C GLN A 1000 -0.45 12.94 -41.05
N GLY A 1001 -1.22 12.59 -42.08
CA GLY A 1001 -1.79 11.26 -42.30
C GLY A 1001 -1.51 10.81 -43.73
N GLU A 1002 -1.17 9.54 -43.93
CA GLU A 1002 -0.72 9.00 -45.23
C GLU A 1002 -1.73 9.23 -46.36
N THR A 1003 -3.02 9.12 -46.05
CA THR A 1003 -4.18 9.34 -46.94
C THR A 1003 -4.90 10.67 -46.71
N LEU A 1004 -4.89 11.18 -45.46
CA LEU A 1004 -5.61 12.40 -45.06
C LEU A 1004 -4.93 13.69 -45.56
N GLY A 1005 -3.60 13.69 -45.74
CA GLY A 1005 -2.83 14.86 -46.15
C GLY A 1005 -1.95 15.42 -45.04
N THR A 1006 -1.50 16.67 -45.20
CA THR A 1006 -0.58 17.31 -44.23
C THR A 1006 -0.93 18.79 -44.05
N ALA A 1007 -0.98 19.25 -42.80
CA ALA A 1007 -1.08 20.67 -42.45
C ALA A 1007 0.04 21.04 -41.48
N THR A 1008 0.59 22.24 -41.64
CA THR A 1008 1.63 22.76 -40.75
C THR A 1008 1.29 24.18 -40.33
N THR A 1009 1.48 24.50 -39.06
CA THR A 1009 1.39 25.85 -38.49
C THR A 1009 2.64 26.16 -37.67
N THR A 1010 2.84 27.42 -37.31
CA THR A 1010 3.98 27.84 -36.48
C THR A 1010 3.44 28.44 -35.18
N VAL A 1011 4.02 28.05 -34.06
CA VAL A 1011 3.73 28.61 -32.73
C VAL A 1011 4.97 29.34 -32.22
N GLU A 1012 4.76 30.50 -31.61
CA GLU A 1012 5.77 31.26 -30.87
C GLU A 1012 5.22 31.38 -29.45
N LEU A 1013 5.94 30.83 -28.47
CA LEU A 1013 5.55 30.77 -27.07
C LEU A 1013 6.67 31.35 -26.22
N ALA A 1014 6.32 32.09 -25.19
CA ALA A 1014 7.22 32.33 -24.07
C ALA A 1014 7.35 31.06 -23.20
N ALA A 1015 8.38 30.99 -22.37
CA ALA A 1015 8.56 29.90 -21.41
C ALA A 1015 7.30 29.73 -20.53
N GLY A 1016 6.85 28.49 -20.36
CA GLY A 1016 5.63 28.16 -19.60
C GLY A 1016 4.32 28.64 -20.23
N GLU A 1017 4.35 29.24 -21.42
CA GLU A 1017 3.14 29.66 -22.12
C GLU A 1017 2.52 28.47 -22.86
N THR A 1018 1.21 28.36 -22.81
CA THR A 1018 0.43 27.45 -23.64
C THR A 1018 -0.28 28.23 -24.74
N ALA A 1019 -0.33 27.69 -25.96
CA ALA A 1019 -1.22 28.22 -26.99
C ALA A 1019 -1.93 27.13 -27.77
N GLU A 1020 -3.19 27.44 -28.08
CA GLU A 1020 -4.00 26.66 -29.02
C GLU A 1020 -3.74 27.12 -30.46
N ARG A 1021 -3.66 26.15 -31.38
CA ARG A 1021 -3.58 26.39 -32.81
C ARG A 1021 -4.55 25.47 -33.54
N THR A 1022 -5.41 26.07 -34.35
CA THR A 1022 -6.27 25.32 -35.26
C THR A 1022 -5.51 25.04 -36.56
N LEU A 1023 -5.36 23.76 -36.91
CA LEU A 1023 -4.96 23.31 -38.24
C LEU A 1023 -6.18 22.81 -39.00
N THR A 1024 -6.17 22.95 -40.32
CA THR A 1024 -7.23 22.44 -41.20
C THR A 1024 -6.63 21.59 -42.30
N ILE A 1025 -7.11 20.37 -42.46
CA ILE A 1025 -6.76 19.49 -43.58
C ILE A 1025 -8.00 19.35 -44.47
N ASP A 1026 -7.87 19.82 -45.72
CA ASP A 1026 -8.90 19.61 -46.74
C ASP A 1026 -8.81 18.16 -47.23
N LEU A 1027 -9.78 17.34 -46.89
CA LEU A 1027 -9.84 15.94 -47.31
C LEU A 1027 -10.17 15.87 -48.81
N ASP A 1028 -9.32 15.21 -49.59
CA ASP A 1028 -9.61 14.92 -51.00
C ASP A 1028 -10.79 13.93 -51.09
N THR A 1029 -11.67 14.11 -52.09
CA THR A 1029 -12.78 13.18 -52.36
C THR A 1029 -12.26 11.94 -53.09
N GLY A 1030 -12.53 10.74 -52.59
CA GLY A 1030 -12.04 9.50 -53.18
C GLY A 1030 -12.25 8.25 -52.31
N PRO A 1031 -12.13 7.05 -52.90
CA PRO A 1031 -12.45 5.81 -52.20
C PRO A 1031 -11.51 5.51 -51.02
N ASP A 1032 -10.27 5.99 -51.09
CA ASP A 1032 -9.23 5.72 -50.09
C ASP A 1032 -9.33 6.61 -48.83
N ILE A 1033 -10.31 7.55 -48.78
CA ILE A 1033 -10.47 8.49 -47.65
C ILE A 1033 -11.57 8.08 -46.67
N VAL A 1034 -12.47 7.17 -47.04
CA VAL A 1034 -13.56 6.69 -46.17
C VAL A 1034 -13.03 5.56 -45.27
N GLY A 1035 -13.33 5.62 -43.97
CA GLY A 1035 -12.86 4.66 -42.95
C GLY A 1035 -12.07 5.31 -41.81
N ASN A 1036 -11.41 4.48 -41.00
CA ASN A 1036 -10.56 4.90 -39.88
C ASN A 1036 -9.12 5.15 -40.36
N HIS A 1037 -8.56 6.29 -39.98
CA HIS A 1037 -7.20 6.71 -40.33
C HIS A 1037 -6.42 7.14 -39.09
N THR A 1038 -5.10 6.97 -39.11
CA THR A 1038 -4.21 7.50 -38.08
C THR A 1038 -3.58 8.80 -38.54
N LEU A 1039 -3.67 9.83 -37.71
CA LEU A 1039 -3.05 11.14 -37.93
C LEU A 1039 -1.96 11.36 -36.87
N THR A 1040 -0.74 11.63 -37.30
CA THR A 1040 0.35 12.03 -36.39
C THR A 1040 0.40 13.55 -36.30
N VAL A 1041 0.37 14.10 -35.08
CA VAL A 1041 0.58 15.53 -34.81
C VAL A 1041 1.91 15.69 -34.07
N GLU A 1042 2.86 16.37 -34.68
CA GLU A 1042 4.23 16.47 -34.18
C GLU A 1042 4.76 17.92 -34.14
N SER A 1043 5.58 18.16 -33.14
CA SER A 1043 6.50 19.28 -32.98
C SER A 1043 7.92 18.80 -33.35
N GLU A 1044 8.96 19.64 -33.30
CA GLU A 1044 10.34 19.13 -33.49
C GLU A 1044 10.82 18.31 -32.26
N ASP A 1045 10.13 18.43 -31.12
CA ASP A 1045 10.50 17.83 -29.83
C ASP A 1045 9.54 16.73 -29.33
N HIS A 1046 8.27 16.71 -29.76
CA HIS A 1046 7.24 15.79 -29.26
C HIS A 1046 6.19 15.44 -30.34
N GLY A 1047 5.64 14.22 -30.32
CA GLY A 1047 4.60 13.80 -31.28
C GLY A 1047 3.56 12.86 -30.69
N VAL A 1048 2.30 13.03 -31.11
CA VAL A 1048 1.12 12.27 -30.65
C VAL A 1048 0.35 11.71 -31.86
N GLN A 1049 -0.44 10.66 -31.64
CA GLN A 1049 -1.26 10.02 -32.68
C GLN A 1049 -2.75 10.14 -32.35
N GLU A 1050 -3.56 10.48 -33.34
CA GLU A 1050 -5.02 10.60 -33.25
C GLU A 1050 -5.73 9.71 -34.27
N SER A 1051 -6.86 9.13 -33.87
CA SER A 1051 -7.74 8.34 -34.75
C SER A 1051 -8.80 9.21 -35.40
N ILE A 1052 -8.88 9.20 -36.73
CA ILE A 1052 -9.83 9.99 -37.52
C ILE A 1052 -10.77 9.05 -38.28
N GLU A 1053 -12.05 9.11 -37.96
CA GLU A 1053 -13.11 8.45 -38.73
C GLU A 1053 -13.68 9.40 -39.80
N VAL A 1054 -13.74 8.92 -41.05
CA VAL A 1054 -14.39 9.62 -42.18
C VAL A 1054 -15.49 8.73 -42.78
N ARG A 1055 -16.73 9.21 -42.76
CA ARG A 1055 -17.94 8.52 -43.20
C ARG A 1055 -18.36 8.94 -44.61
N MET A 1056 -19.14 8.09 -45.27
CA MET A 1056 -19.76 8.42 -46.56
C MET A 1056 -20.84 9.52 -46.43
N PRO A 1057 -21.12 10.28 -47.51
CA PRO A 1057 -22.27 11.19 -47.55
C PRO A 1057 -23.61 10.46 -47.45
N ALA A 1058 -24.63 11.15 -46.92
CA ALA A 1058 -26.00 10.61 -46.89
C ALA A 1058 -26.57 10.44 -48.31
N ILE A 1059 -27.19 9.29 -48.55
CA ILE A 1059 -27.88 9.02 -49.81
C ILE A 1059 -29.11 9.93 -49.92
N PRO A 1060 -29.39 10.54 -51.09
CA PRO A 1060 -30.50 11.46 -51.22
C PRO A 1060 -31.85 10.87 -50.78
N GLY A 1061 -32.44 11.50 -49.76
CA GLY A 1061 -33.76 11.15 -49.24
C GLY A 1061 -33.77 10.26 -47.99
N THR A 1062 -32.62 9.79 -47.50
CA THR A 1062 -32.50 9.04 -46.23
C THR A 1062 -32.45 9.96 -45.01
N GLY A 1063 -31.65 11.02 -45.09
CA GLY A 1063 -31.44 11.98 -44.00
C GLY A 1063 -30.30 11.61 -43.04
N THR A 1064 -29.75 10.40 -43.20
CA THR A 1064 -28.65 9.82 -42.40
C THR A 1064 -27.65 9.11 -43.32
N PRO A 1065 -26.34 9.14 -43.02
CA PRO A 1065 -25.31 8.38 -43.73
C PRO A 1065 -25.51 6.86 -43.60
N PRO A 1066 -25.04 6.07 -44.57
CA PRO A 1066 -24.92 4.64 -44.38
C PRO A 1066 -24.03 4.29 -43.18
N THR A 1067 -24.29 3.17 -42.51
CA THR A 1067 -23.46 2.64 -41.40
C THR A 1067 -23.11 1.17 -41.63
N ASP A 1068 -22.00 0.74 -41.02
CA ASP A 1068 -21.52 -0.65 -40.91
C ASP A 1068 -21.86 -1.15 -39.48
N PRO A 1069 -22.94 -1.94 -39.30
CA PRO A 1069 -23.37 -2.39 -37.97
C PRO A 1069 -22.60 -3.59 -37.43
N ASP A 1070 -21.91 -4.37 -38.28
CA ASP A 1070 -21.24 -5.62 -37.88
C ASP A 1070 -19.70 -5.55 -37.93
N GLY A 1071 -19.16 -4.42 -38.39
CA GLY A 1071 -17.76 -4.03 -38.30
C GLY A 1071 -16.87 -4.76 -39.29
N ASP A 1072 -17.41 -5.16 -40.45
CA ASP A 1072 -16.67 -5.88 -41.50
C ASP A 1072 -16.10 -4.97 -42.60
N ASP A 1073 -16.17 -3.64 -42.41
CA ASP A 1073 -15.76 -2.55 -43.30
C ASP A 1073 -16.65 -2.39 -44.56
N TYR A 1074 -17.82 -3.03 -44.60
CA TYR A 1074 -18.86 -2.81 -45.61
C TYR A 1074 -20.11 -2.14 -45.00
N TYR A 1075 -20.88 -1.43 -45.83
CA TYR A 1075 -22.02 -0.64 -45.40
C TYR A 1075 -23.33 -1.31 -45.83
N GLU A 1076 -23.95 -2.08 -44.94
CA GLU A 1076 -25.21 -2.80 -45.20
C GLU A 1076 -26.42 -1.95 -44.81
N ASP A 1077 -26.30 -1.12 -43.77
CA ASP A 1077 -27.34 -0.18 -43.36
C ASP A 1077 -27.24 1.11 -44.20
N VAL A 1078 -27.78 1.02 -45.41
CA VAL A 1078 -27.77 2.08 -46.43
C VAL A 1078 -28.55 3.31 -45.98
N ASN A 1079 -29.56 3.15 -45.12
CA ASN A 1079 -30.43 4.23 -44.71
C ASN A 1079 -30.00 4.86 -43.36
N GLY A 1080 -29.14 4.20 -42.59
CA GLY A 1080 -28.55 4.67 -41.35
C GLY A 1080 -29.53 4.63 -40.16
N ASP A 1081 -30.45 3.66 -40.12
CA ASP A 1081 -31.42 3.50 -39.03
C ASP A 1081 -30.97 2.54 -37.91
N GLY A 1082 -29.73 2.05 -37.99
CA GLY A 1082 -29.08 1.21 -36.99
C GLY A 1082 -29.17 -0.29 -37.28
N GLY A 1083 -29.49 -0.69 -38.51
CA GLY A 1083 -29.48 -2.11 -38.88
C GLY A 1083 -29.79 -2.40 -40.34
N PHE A 1084 -29.34 -3.56 -40.82
CA PHE A 1084 -29.60 -4.00 -42.18
C PHE A 1084 -31.04 -4.52 -42.39
N SER A 1085 -31.77 -3.95 -43.35
CA SER A 1085 -33.14 -4.34 -43.67
C SER A 1085 -33.49 -4.32 -45.17
N ILE A 1086 -34.70 -4.78 -45.50
CA ILE A 1086 -35.23 -4.65 -46.88
C ILE A 1086 -35.37 -3.18 -47.33
N PHE A 1087 -35.49 -2.24 -46.40
CA PHE A 1087 -35.61 -0.81 -46.71
C PHE A 1087 -34.28 -0.23 -47.17
N ASP A 1088 -33.14 -0.76 -46.71
CA ASP A 1088 -31.79 -0.38 -47.12
C ASP A 1088 -31.52 -0.74 -48.57
N ILE A 1089 -31.88 -1.96 -48.95
CA ILE A 1089 -31.78 -2.42 -50.33
C ILE A 1089 -32.73 -1.62 -51.24
N GLN A 1090 -33.95 -1.32 -50.79
CA GLN A 1090 -34.85 -0.46 -51.55
C GLN A 1090 -34.28 0.94 -51.73
N THR A 1091 -33.63 1.48 -50.71
CA THR A 1091 -32.97 2.79 -50.70
C THR A 1091 -31.78 2.80 -51.66
N PHE A 1092 -30.92 1.76 -51.61
CA PHE A 1092 -29.79 1.57 -52.50
C PHE A 1092 -30.22 1.52 -53.97
N PHE A 1093 -31.18 0.66 -54.31
CA PHE A 1093 -31.64 0.53 -55.71
C PHE A 1093 -32.44 1.73 -56.21
N SER A 1094 -33.20 2.40 -55.34
CA SER A 1094 -33.94 3.61 -55.71
C SER A 1094 -33.02 4.78 -56.04
N ASN A 1095 -31.81 4.78 -55.46
CA ASN A 1095 -30.80 5.81 -55.65
C ASN A 1095 -29.57 5.31 -56.44
N PHE A 1096 -29.63 4.14 -57.07
CA PHE A 1096 -28.48 3.50 -57.75
C PHE A 1096 -27.79 4.36 -58.84
N GLY A 1097 -28.49 5.37 -59.37
CA GLY A 1097 -27.94 6.31 -60.34
C GLY A 1097 -27.36 7.59 -59.72
N ASP A 1098 -27.36 7.70 -58.39
CA ASP A 1098 -26.81 8.83 -57.65
C ASP A 1098 -25.30 8.70 -57.47
N THR A 1099 -24.60 9.82 -57.44
CA THR A 1099 -23.13 9.87 -57.36
C THR A 1099 -22.60 9.20 -56.10
N VAL A 1100 -23.28 9.37 -54.96
CA VAL A 1100 -22.89 8.75 -53.67
C VAL A 1100 -22.84 7.23 -53.79
N ILE A 1101 -23.79 6.61 -54.50
CA ILE A 1101 -23.78 5.15 -54.67
C ILE A 1101 -22.80 4.73 -55.78
N THR A 1102 -22.71 5.49 -56.87
CA THR A 1102 -21.88 5.08 -58.02
C THR A 1102 -20.38 5.28 -57.82
N GLU A 1103 -19.96 6.21 -56.96
CA GLU A 1103 -18.54 6.47 -56.66
C GLU A 1103 -18.04 5.61 -55.49
N HIS A 1104 -18.95 5.14 -54.62
CA HIS A 1104 -18.68 4.26 -53.47
C HIS A 1104 -19.24 2.85 -53.63
N SER A 1105 -19.47 2.40 -54.87
CA SER A 1105 -20.10 1.09 -55.11
C SER A 1105 -19.27 -0.11 -54.62
N TRP A 1106 -18.03 0.11 -54.20
CA TRP A 1106 -17.14 -0.89 -53.61
C TRP A 1106 -17.36 -1.03 -52.09
N ALA A 1107 -17.97 -0.04 -51.44
CA ALA A 1107 -18.17 0.03 -49.99
C ALA A 1107 -19.52 -0.57 -49.54
N PHE A 1108 -20.36 -1.01 -50.47
CA PHE A 1108 -21.62 -1.68 -50.16
C PHE A 1108 -21.47 -3.15 -50.55
N ASP A 1109 -21.67 -4.06 -49.62
CA ASP A 1109 -21.75 -5.51 -49.86
C ASP A 1109 -22.91 -6.02 -49.00
N PHE A 1110 -23.78 -6.88 -49.52
CA PHE A 1110 -24.90 -7.42 -48.74
C PHE A 1110 -24.82 -8.95 -48.57
N SER A 1111 -23.73 -9.56 -49.05
CA SER A 1111 -23.49 -11.00 -48.97
C SER A 1111 -22.10 -11.38 -48.47
N GLY A 1112 -21.20 -10.40 -48.28
CA GLY A 1112 -19.84 -10.58 -47.77
C GLY A 1112 -18.93 -11.31 -48.75
N ASP A 1113 -19.14 -11.11 -50.07
CA ASP A 1113 -18.40 -11.77 -51.15
C ASP A 1113 -17.53 -10.82 -52.01
N ASP A 1114 -17.38 -9.57 -51.56
CA ASP A 1114 -16.62 -8.48 -52.17
C ASP A 1114 -17.16 -8.02 -53.55
N GLU A 1115 -18.34 -8.47 -54.00
CA GLU A 1115 -18.93 -8.08 -55.28
C GLU A 1115 -20.46 -7.86 -55.23
N ILE A 1116 -20.92 -6.60 -55.35
CA ILE A 1116 -22.35 -6.32 -55.56
C ILE A 1116 -22.86 -6.99 -56.85
N SER A 1117 -23.72 -7.99 -56.67
CA SER A 1117 -24.21 -8.88 -57.72
C SER A 1117 -25.72 -9.16 -57.61
N ILE A 1118 -26.24 -9.95 -58.55
CA ILE A 1118 -27.62 -10.46 -58.46
C ILE A 1118 -27.79 -11.45 -57.31
N PHE A 1119 -26.69 -11.97 -56.74
CA PHE A 1119 -26.70 -12.95 -55.65
C PHE A 1119 -27.00 -12.30 -54.30
N ASP A 1120 -26.59 -11.05 -54.07
CA ASP A 1120 -26.96 -10.23 -52.90
C ASP A 1120 -28.48 -10.10 -52.77
N VAL A 1121 -29.14 -9.81 -53.89
CA VAL A 1121 -30.61 -9.75 -53.98
C VAL A 1121 -31.25 -11.13 -53.72
N GLN A 1122 -30.53 -12.22 -53.95
CA GLN A 1122 -31.01 -13.59 -53.73
C GLN A 1122 -30.79 -14.08 -52.28
N VAL A 1123 -29.70 -13.67 -51.62
CA VAL A 1123 -29.42 -13.96 -50.20
C VAL A 1123 -30.53 -13.36 -49.33
N LEU A 1124 -30.93 -12.12 -49.58
CA LEU A 1124 -32.05 -11.45 -48.91
C LEU A 1124 -33.40 -12.18 -49.07
N PHE A 1125 -33.69 -12.69 -50.27
CA PHE A 1125 -34.94 -13.43 -50.51
C PHE A 1125 -34.98 -14.80 -49.81
N LYS A 1126 -33.83 -15.29 -49.37
CA LYS A 1126 -33.69 -16.55 -48.64
C LYS A 1126 -33.88 -16.33 -47.14
N GLU A 1127 -33.29 -15.28 -46.57
CA GLU A 1127 -33.47 -14.93 -45.15
C GLU A 1127 -34.90 -14.47 -44.83
N LEU A 1128 -35.57 -13.78 -45.75
CA LEU A 1128 -37.00 -13.45 -45.64
C LEU A 1128 -37.96 -14.66 -45.67
N GLN A 1129 -37.49 -15.87 -46.02
CA GLN A 1129 -38.29 -17.09 -45.90
C GLN A 1129 -38.15 -17.77 -44.54
N ASP A 1130 -37.11 -17.43 -43.77
CA ASP A 1130 -36.82 -18.03 -42.47
C ASP A 1130 -37.39 -17.20 -41.29
N PHE A 1131 -38.05 -16.06 -41.57
CA PHE A 1131 -38.83 -15.22 -40.64
C PHE A 1131 -40.35 -15.49 -40.67
#